data_AF-A0A2K2CU18-F1
#
_entry.id   AF-A0A2K2CU18-F1
#
_cell.length_a   1.000
_cell.length_b   1.000
_cell.length_c   1.000
_cell.angle_alpha   90.00
_cell.angle_beta   90.00
_cell.angle_gamma   90.00
#
_symmetry.space_group_name_H-M   'P 1'
#
loop_
_entity.id
_entity.type
_entity.pdbx_description
1 polymer ?
#
loop_
_entity_poly.entity_id
_entity_poly.type
_entity_poly.pdbx_seq_one_letter_code
_entity_poly.pdbx_strand_id
1 'polypeptide(L)'
;MGVLLNSIEGAASCIGDKISLFLNLVNDLRLPSDEIRGEILFVLYKLSLLNSTPWDNICDNDNVDLSAIGRSLLQLSLEVLLKTQINAVRLNCIALLLTLAKKGAFDILLLGDQNLMNSIEAEGSRQTDDVSLNASIIVLFADAVKGSLLSTNLEVQTGTLDLIFHFLSSDANIFVLLQTLIDENVADYVFEVLRLSGSNDKLVISSIQVLSLLATSEERFKEKLAIGFSTLLPVFHYVAEIPFHPVQPQVLRLVWICIVNCSGILSLSQEEQIACTLTSVLRRNGNGELGMCSETFVLVCLILIEILRSPSAHNIQALPSFIEEASKHAISSTLPHGYDCAFLVPHSLRLLKEALIFCLEGNKENISVKKDLEDSVINICGTNLLQWLESAVADGDDDEALGEILQIFHIVLSRTSHNKQLKFAEMLASSSWFSLSFGFMGLFPTEDVKSVVYLVTSSVVDKILGCKYGETIRDAYVYLPSDPAELMHLLGQCSLEDFNLAACQCAILVILYACSFYNERLVGDNQILALVEQYILLNGGKFPYEITGHVMLTLLVHLYAFVRGISFSCSISHSPEVEKTLFRVMACNEWDFLLIRVHPIALKWLFQKGELMEPLSFQMLNFCRTFSEDKTVMLSNSSQLVDIQMIAELVLVGETSISYLLVSLLNQVVNEGTEDDVFSVVNVIHEILVIAPCSSDQFTSCGVVDAVGSIYSSPYSSRIKSLCSFLIFNILCSASVMALAQEDEWLALTMKLLEYFNSSLDCISSHQKHKILIGTFCLILHHSANKVLMEPAKAIILNSSLVSLTDGVIQEARAKGPSLLQHNQETDFGGFMIFILQLVYFSLRSLHAILDPNIDWQEFLQDSDNPQSFCVVGISCHDLCRLMYFGPCPIKLIASQCLLELITSISEQRSYLNAELRCSAKYMKSIIAVVEGLVFSQDSRVAENCGSSLSMILRWENFGSQENTLVRKSKWSRLIMEEFTVALTAPGLTSKSFSNHQKIAASIAVSLLKLSPVPDWLTSLFDNSLISGVVANLSARNITAEIVNLFSELMATKYLTQEHIVALHNLFQVCRRQVYEGSSKACLSEKKAEERVARSVDDERALLFDMVLNQHAASCTVQMEQQKLLHEIDLFFQESSQRQQQ
;
A
#
# COMPACT_ATOMS: atom_id res chain seq x y z
N MET A 1 -78.03 -32.50 30.72
CA MET A 1 -77.50 -31.20 31.17
C MET A 1 -76.46 -30.65 30.21
N GLY A 2 -75.38 -31.38 29.89
CA GLY A 2 -74.32 -30.92 28.97
C GLY A 2 -74.80 -30.47 27.59
N VAL A 3 -75.76 -31.19 26.99
CA VAL A 3 -76.37 -30.81 25.69
C VAL A 3 -77.14 -29.47 25.76
N LEU A 4 -77.82 -29.19 26.89
CA LEU A 4 -78.57 -27.94 27.10
C LEU A 4 -77.61 -26.75 27.31
N LEU A 5 -76.52 -26.96 28.03
CA LEU A 5 -75.49 -25.94 28.26
C LEU A 5 -74.69 -25.58 26.99
N ASN A 6 -74.70 -26.46 25.98
CA ASN A 6 -74.02 -26.23 24.70
C ASN A 6 -74.90 -25.54 23.64
N SER A 7 -76.23 -25.47 23.82
CA SER A 7 -77.17 -25.12 22.76
C SER A 7 -77.99 -23.85 23.00
N ILE A 8 -78.00 -23.30 24.22
CA ILE A 8 -78.86 -22.17 24.59
C ILE A 8 -78.03 -21.08 25.30
N GLU A 9 -77.92 -19.89 24.70
CA GLU A 9 -77.36 -18.70 25.36
C GLU A 9 -78.19 -18.34 26.60
N GLY A 10 -77.55 -18.19 27.75
CA GLY A 10 -78.21 -17.86 29.03
C GLY A 10 -78.80 -19.04 29.81
N ALA A 11 -78.63 -20.30 29.38
CA ALA A 11 -79.17 -21.48 30.07
C ALA A 11 -78.75 -21.61 31.54
N ALA A 12 -77.57 -21.08 31.90
CA ALA A 12 -77.07 -21.13 33.26
C ALA A 12 -77.81 -20.20 34.24
N SER A 13 -78.59 -19.23 33.75
CA SER A 13 -79.49 -18.38 34.55
C SER A 13 -80.77 -19.11 34.99
N CYS A 14 -81.13 -20.21 34.33
CA CYS A 14 -82.33 -21.01 34.63
C CYS A 14 -82.10 -22.08 35.72
N ILE A 15 -80.90 -22.19 36.27
CA ILE A 15 -80.56 -23.17 37.33
C ILE A 15 -80.95 -22.55 38.69
N GLY A 16 -82.00 -23.08 39.31
CA GLY A 16 -82.55 -22.54 40.57
C GLY A 16 -81.64 -22.72 41.79
N ASP A 17 -81.09 -23.91 42.01
CA ASP A 17 -80.15 -24.20 43.11
C ASP A 17 -78.78 -24.62 42.55
N LYS A 18 -77.95 -23.61 42.26
CA LYS A 18 -76.61 -23.79 41.69
C LYS A 18 -75.64 -24.48 42.67
N ILE A 19 -75.77 -24.21 43.97
CA ILE A 19 -74.84 -24.70 45.00
C ILE A 19 -75.04 -26.20 45.23
N SER A 20 -76.29 -26.65 45.41
CA SER A 20 -76.58 -28.08 45.61
C SER A 20 -76.26 -28.91 44.37
N LEU A 21 -76.55 -28.38 43.17
CA LEU A 21 -76.15 -29.03 41.91
C LEU A 21 -74.64 -29.18 41.82
N PHE A 22 -73.88 -28.12 42.14
CA PHE A 22 -72.43 -28.14 42.10
C PHE A 22 -71.83 -29.12 43.11
N LEU A 23 -72.32 -29.12 44.36
CA LEU A 23 -71.89 -30.06 45.41
C LEU A 23 -72.14 -31.52 45.02
N ASN A 24 -73.30 -31.83 44.45
CA ASN A 24 -73.61 -33.19 43.98
C ASN A 24 -72.68 -33.59 42.84
N LEU A 25 -72.47 -32.73 41.84
CA LEU A 25 -71.54 -32.98 40.75
C LEU A 25 -70.09 -33.19 41.24
N VAL A 26 -69.62 -32.41 42.21
CA VAL A 26 -68.28 -32.59 42.80
C VAL A 26 -68.18 -33.91 43.58
N ASN A 27 -69.19 -34.26 44.37
CA ASN A 27 -69.20 -35.51 45.13
C ASN A 27 -69.28 -36.75 44.22
N ASP A 28 -70.04 -36.66 43.13
CA ASP A 28 -70.23 -37.74 42.15
C ASP A 28 -68.97 -38.00 41.31
N LEU A 29 -67.95 -37.12 41.32
CA LEU A 29 -66.63 -37.42 40.77
C LEU A 29 -65.92 -38.59 41.47
N ARG A 30 -66.36 -39.00 42.67
CA ARG A 30 -65.85 -40.17 43.40
C ARG A 30 -66.35 -41.51 42.85
N LEU A 31 -67.31 -41.49 41.92
CA LEU A 31 -67.85 -42.70 41.31
C LEU A 31 -66.79 -43.42 40.44
N PRO A 32 -66.79 -44.76 40.38
CA PRO A 32 -65.72 -45.52 39.71
C PRO A 32 -65.82 -45.57 38.17
N SER A 33 -66.83 -44.95 37.54
CA SER A 33 -67.05 -45.01 36.09
C SER A 33 -66.42 -43.82 35.36
N ASP A 34 -65.53 -44.08 34.39
CA ASP A 34 -64.90 -43.04 33.57
C ASP A 34 -65.89 -42.32 32.65
N GLU A 35 -66.92 -43.00 32.14
CA GLU A 35 -67.96 -42.39 31.29
C GLU A 35 -68.78 -41.36 32.08
N ILE A 36 -69.21 -41.72 33.29
CA ILE A 36 -69.98 -40.84 34.17
C ILE A 36 -69.11 -39.66 34.62
N ARG A 37 -67.87 -39.93 35.05
CA ARG A 37 -66.91 -38.89 35.44
C ARG A 37 -66.61 -37.93 34.28
N GLY A 38 -66.45 -38.43 33.06
CA GLY A 38 -66.22 -37.63 31.87
C GLY A 38 -67.36 -36.66 31.55
N GLU A 39 -68.61 -37.10 31.69
CA GLU A 39 -69.80 -36.25 31.52
C GLU A 39 -69.94 -35.22 32.64
N ILE A 40 -69.67 -35.61 33.89
CA ILE A 40 -69.67 -34.69 35.03
C ILE A 40 -68.62 -33.59 34.84
N LEU A 41 -67.39 -33.96 34.47
CA LEU A 41 -66.31 -33.01 34.18
C LEU A 41 -66.67 -32.06 33.05
N PHE A 42 -67.33 -32.54 31.99
CA PHE A 42 -67.81 -31.70 30.90
C PHE A 42 -68.86 -30.68 31.35
N VAL A 43 -69.83 -31.10 32.17
CA VAL A 43 -70.85 -30.21 32.74
C VAL A 43 -70.21 -29.17 33.65
N LEU A 44 -69.29 -29.58 34.53
CA LEU A 44 -68.55 -28.67 35.41
C LEU A 44 -67.72 -27.67 34.60
N TYR A 45 -67.02 -28.11 33.56
CA TYR A 45 -66.27 -27.24 32.64
C TYR A 45 -67.17 -26.17 32.02
N LYS A 46 -68.33 -26.56 31.49
CA LYS A 46 -69.28 -25.63 30.87
C LYS A 46 -69.86 -24.64 31.87
N LEU A 47 -70.16 -25.07 33.09
CA LEU A 47 -70.61 -24.18 34.16
C LEU A 47 -69.52 -23.17 34.57
N SER A 48 -68.27 -23.61 34.65
CA SER A 48 -67.11 -22.75 34.91
C SER A 48 -66.88 -21.74 33.79
N LEU A 49 -67.05 -22.13 32.53
CA LEU A 49 -66.90 -21.23 31.38
C LEU A 49 -67.97 -20.12 31.35
N LEU A 50 -69.20 -20.44 31.79
CA LEU A 50 -70.35 -19.53 31.78
C LEU A 50 -70.45 -18.63 33.03
N ASN A 51 -69.38 -18.49 33.82
CA ASN A 51 -69.37 -17.73 35.10
C ASN A 51 -70.56 -18.07 36.02
N SER A 52 -70.93 -19.35 36.06
CA SER A 52 -72.08 -19.83 36.83
C SER A 52 -71.66 -20.76 37.96
N THR A 53 -70.45 -20.52 38.49
CA THR A 53 -69.91 -21.26 39.62
C THR A 53 -70.18 -20.54 40.95
N PRO A 54 -70.21 -21.26 42.08
CA PRO A 54 -70.61 -20.70 43.37
C PRO A 54 -69.75 -19.52 43.86
N TRP A 55 -68.52 -19.41 43.36
CA TRP A 55 -67.54 -18.39 43.72
C TRP A 55 -67.49 -17.18 42.77
N ASP A 56 -68.29 -17.13 41.70
CA ASP A 56 -68.32 -15.95 40.81
C ASP A 56 -69.14 -14.77 41.41
N ASN A 57 -69.91 -15.00 42.49
CA ASN A 57 -70.71 -14.00 43.21
C ASN A 57 -70.29 -13.92 44.70
N ILE A 58 -69.12 -13.35 44.97
CA ILE A 58 -68.49 -13.35 46.31
C ILE A 58 -69.24 -12.48 47.35
N CYS A 59 -70.19 -11.64 46.94
CA CYS A 59 -70.76 -10.63 47.85
C CYS A 59 -71.85 -11.11 48.83
N ASP A 60 -72.38 -12.34 48.76
CA ASP A 60 -73.61 -12.68 49.53
C ASP A 60 -73.63 -14.04 50.27
N ASN A 61 -72.52 -14.79 50.40
CA ASN A 61 -72.56 -16.14 51.01
C ASN A 61 -71.60 -16.34 52.20
N ASP A 62 -72.05 -15.95 53.40
CA ASP A 62 -71.32 -16.13 54.67
C ASP A 62 -71.41 -17.54 55.30
N ASN A 63 -72.12 -18.51 54.69
CA ASN A 63 -72.46 -19.79 55.35
C ASN A 63 -71.96 -21.07 54.66
N VAL A 64 -71.17 -20.99 53.58
CA VAL A 64 -70.59 -22.17 52.92
C VAL A 64 -69.10 -21.94 52.74
N ASP A 65 -68.28 -22.87 53.24
CA ASP A 65 -66.82 -22.85 53.02
C ASP A 65 -66.51 -23.22 51.56
N LEU A 66 -66.72 -22.24 50.68
CA LEU A 66 -66.51 -22.30 49.23
C LEU A 66 -65.06 -22.69 48.89
N SER A 67 -64.11 -22.41 49.79
CA SER A 67 -62.71 -22.80 49.67
C SER A 67 -62.53 -24.32 49.78
N ALA A 68 -63.26 -24.99 50.68
CA ALA A 68 -63.18 -26.44 50.87
C ALA A 68 -63.82 -27.20 49.69
N ILE A 69 -64.93 -26.67 49.14
CA ILE A 69 -65.59 -27.24 47.95
C ILE A 69 -64.68 -27.10 46.72
N GLY A 70 -64.07 -25.93 46.53
CA GLY A 70 -63.12 -25.71 45.43
C GLY A 70 -61.87 -26.59 45.56
N ARG A 71 -61.32 -26.77 46.77
CA ARG A 71 -60.20 -27.70 47.05
C ARG A 71 -60.60 -29.15 46.76
N SER A 72 -61.80 -29.58 47.16
CA SER A 72 -62.29 -30.93 46.84
C SER A 72 -62.51 -31.13 45.33
N LEU A 73 -63.00 -30.12 44.62
CA LEU A 73 -63.13 -30.19 43.16
C LEU A 73 -61.77 -30.36 42.50
N LEU A 74 -60.78 -29.57 42.93
CA LEU A 74 -59.43 -29.60 42.40
C LEU A 74 -58.79 -30.98 42.65
N GLN A 75 -58.80 -31.45 43.89
CA GLN A 75 -58.24 -32.75 44.27
C GLN A 75 -58.89 -33.90 43.49
N LEU A 76 -60.23 -33.96 43.45
CA LEU A 76 -60.94 -35.03 42.74
C LEU A 76 -60.70 -34.97 41.23
N SER A 77 -60.65 -33.78 40.64
CA SER A 77 -60.34 -33.64 39.21
C SER A 77 -58.94 -34.12 38.90
N LEU A 78 -57.94 -33.81 39.74
CA LEU A 78 -56.57 -34.29 39.57
C LEU A 78 -56.46 -35.81 39.78
N GLU A 79 -57.18 -36.38 40.74
CA GLU A 79 -57.25 -37.83 40.92
C GLU A 79 -57.88 -38.55 39.71
N VAL A 80 -58.91 -37.95 39.10
CA VAL A 80 -59.52 -38.48 37.88
C VAL A 80 -58.53 -38.43 36.72
N LEU A 81 -57.82 -37.30 36.55
CA LEU A 81 -56.80 -37.13 35.52
C LEU A 81 -55.65 -38.15 35.67
N LEU A 82 -55.20 -38.40 36.90
CA LEU A 82 -54.16 -39.38 37.23
C LEU A 82 -54.57 -40.82 36.89
N LYS A 83 -55.83 -41.19 37.17
CA LYS A 83 -56.31 -42.58 37.09
C LYS A 83 -56.85 -42.96 35.70
N THR A 84 -57.42 -42.01 34.95
CA THR A 84 -58.09 -42.32 33.67
C THR A 84 -57.10 -42.60 32.55
N GLN A 85 -57.45 -43.54 31.66
CA GLN A 85 -56.73 -43.83 30.41
C GLN A 85 -57.50 -43.36 29.16
N ILE A 86 -58.70 -42.79 29.34
CA ILE A 86 -59.57 -42.39 28.23
C ILE A 86 -59.31 -40.93 27.87
N ASN A 87 -58.82 -40.69 26.64
CA ASN A 87 -58.47 -39.34 26.17
C ASN A 87 -59.65 -38.35 26.21
N ALA A 88 -60.88 -38.80 25.94
CA ALA A 88 -62.07 -37.94 26.04
C ALA A 88 -62.31 -37.44 27.48
N VAL A 89 -62.09 -38.29 28.48
CA VAL A 89 -62.20 -37.93 29.91
C VAL A 89 -61.07 -36.99 30.31
N ARG A 90 -59.83 -37.27 29.84
CA ARG A 90 -58.68 -36.37 30.03
C ARG A 90 -58.94 -34.99 29.47
N LEU A 91 -59.45 -34.86 28.24
CA LEU A 91 -59.76 -33.57 27.61
C LEU A 91 -60.80 -32.78 28.41
N ASN A 92 -61.88 -33.41 28.85
CA ASN A 92 -62.90 -32.74 29.67
C ASN A 92 -62.32 -32.29 31.02
N CYS A 93 -61.47 -33.11 31.64
CA CYS A 93 -60.79 -32.79 32.88
C CYS A 93 -59.81 -31.62 32.72
N ILE A 94 -58.95 -31.68 31.69
CA ILE A 94 -57.99 -30.64 31.36
C ILE A 94 -58.71 -29.33 31.03
N ALA A 95 -59.80 -29.37 30.26
CA ALA A 95 -60.58 -28.18 29.90
C ALA A 95 -61.18 -27.50 31.15
N LEU A 96 -61.71 -28.29 32.10
CA LEU A 96 -62.17 -27.77 33.39
C LEU A 96 -61.01 -27.11 34.16
N LEU A 97 -59.93 -27.85 34.39
CA LEU A 97 -58.77 -27.38 35.16
C LEU A 97 -58.13 -26.14 34.52
N LEU A 98 -58.00 -26.10 33.20
CA LEU A 98 -57.45 -24.97 32.46
C LEU A 98 -58.33 -23.73 32.61
N THR A 99 -59.66 -23.91 32.59
CA THR A 99 -60.60 -22.80 32.81
C THR A 99 -60.50 -22.27 34.24
N LEU A 100 -60.30 -23.15 35.22
CA LEU A 100 -60.05 -22.76 36.60
C LEU A 100 -58.70 -22.02 36.75
N ALA A 101 -57.65 -22.48 36.07
CA ALA A 101 -56.33 -21.84 36.06
C ALA A 101 -56.37 -20.44 35.46
N LYS A 102 -57.00 -20.27 34.29
CA LYS A 102 -57.18 -18.95 33.64
C LYS A 102 -57.96 -17.94 34.48
N LYS A 103 -58.77 -18.42 35.43
CA LYS A 103 -59.56 -17.60 36.35
C LYS A 103 -58.85 -17.28 37.66
N GLY A 104 -57.60 -17.71 37.85
CA GLY A 104 -56.87 -17.52 39.11
C GLY A 104 -57.41 -18.35 40.29
N ALA A 105 -58.24 -19.36 40.02
CA ALA A 105 -58.87 -20.16 41.09
C ALA A 105 -57.84 -20.98 41.88
N PHE A 106 -56.71 -21.33 41.27
CA PHE A 106 -55.64 -22.06 41.96
C PHE A 106 -54.99 -21.21 43.06
N ASP A 107 -54.79 -19.90 42.82
CA ASP A 107 -54.24 -18.98 43.84
C ASP A 107 -55.17 -18.91 45.06
N ILE A 108 -56.46 -18.73 44.82
CA ILE A 108 -57.47 -18.60 45.88
C ILE A 108 -57.60 -19.90 46.69
N LEU A 109 -57.49 -21.06 46.03
CA LEU A 109 -57.72 -22.37 46.65
C LEU A 109 -56.47 -22.96 47.33
N LEU A 110 -55.26 -22.54 46.93
CA LEU A 110 -53.99 -22.97 47.53
C LEU A 110 -53.47 -22.01 48.62
N LEU A 111 -53.88 -20.73 48.63
CA LEU A 111 -53.36 -19.70 49.55
C LEU A 111 -54.33 -19.27 50.66
N GLY A 112 -55.50 -19.91 50.77
CA GLY A 112 -56.53 -19.55 51.77
C GLY A 112 -56.14 -19.67 53.25
N ASP A 113 -54.92 -20.08 53.59
CA ASP A 113 -54.43 -20.16 54.98
C ASP A 113 -53.11 -19.38 55.17
N GLN A 114 -53.19 -18.05 55.25
CA GLN A 114 -52.06 -17.16 55.55
C GLN A 114 -51.66 -17.11 57.04
N ASN A 115 -52.25 -17.93 57.92
CA ASN A 115 -51.94 -17.88 59.37
C ASN A 115 -50.75 -18.74 59.83
N LEU A 116 -49.89 -19.23 58.93
CA LEU A 116 -48.73 -20.06 59.29
C LEU A 116 -47.36 -19.41 59.03
N MET A 117 -47.26 -18.07 59.03
CA MET A 117 -46.01 -17.34 58.75
C MET A 117 -45.30 -16.73 59.98
N ASN A 118 -45.58 -17.20 61.21
CA ASN A 118 -44.92 -16.67 62.43
C ASN A 118 -44.17 -17.71 63.28
N SER A 119 -43.78 -18.88 62.78
CA SER A 119 -43.07 -19.85 63.62
C SER A 119 -42.07 -20.77 62.93
N ILE A 120 -41.16 -20.25 62.09
CA ILE A 120 -39.95 -20.99 61.70
C ILE A 120 -38.73 -20.05 61.65
N GLU A 121 -38.40 -19.46 62.79
CA GLU A 121 -37.00 -19.16 63.16
C GLU A 121 -36.75 -19.83 64.52
N ALA A 122 -36.71 -21.17 64.55
CA ALA A 122 -36.06 -21.94 65.62
C ALA A 122 -35.97 -23.43 65.25
N GLU A 123 -34.73 -23.88 65.05
CA GLU A 123 -34.17 -25.20 65.35
C GLU A 123 -34.74 -26.49 64.70
N GLY A 124 -33.88 -27.10 63.89
CA GLY A 124 -33.34 -28.46 64.11
C GLY A 124 -34.20 -29.53 64.80
N SER A 125 -34.49 -30.58 64.02
CA SER A 125 -34.74 -31.96 64.45
C SER A 125 -36.05 -32.29 65.17
N ARG A 126 -37.03 -32.82 64.42
CA ARG A 126 -37.57 -34.19 64.57
C ARG A 126 -38.70 -34.45 63.57
N GLN A 127 -38.70 -35.66 63.03
CA GLN A 127 -39.75 -36.23 62.18
C GLN A 127 -41.13 -36.20 62.86
N THR A 128 -42.12 -35.62 62.17
CA THR A 128 -43.53 -36.02 62.21
C THR A 128 -44.16 -35.70 60.84
N ASP A 129 -44.85 -36.68 60.28
CA ASP A 129 -45.61 -36.63 59.02
C ASP A 129 -46.75 -35.61 59.07
N ASP A 130 -46.47 -34.37 58.70
CA ASP A 130 -47.52 -33.41 58.32
C ASP A 130 -47.02 -32.56 57.15
N VAL A 131 -47.00 -33.19 55.96
CA VAL A 131 -46.86 -32.45 54.70
C VAL A 131 -48.07 -31.53 54.62
N SER A 132 -47.86 -30.22 54.67
CA SER A 132 -48.93 -29.23 54.55
C SER A 132 -49.88 -29.64 53.41
N LEU A 133 -51.19 -29.63 53.66
CA LEU A 133 -52.23 -30.13 52.73
C LEU A 133 -52.14 -29.50 51.32
N ASN A 134 -51.50 -28.33 51.21
CA ASN A 134 -51.26 -27.63 49.96
C ASN A 134 -50.07 -28.21 49.17
N ALA A 135 -49.01 -28.66 49.85
CA ALA A 135 -47.88 -29.34 49.21
C ALA A 135 -48.28 -30.71 48.63
N SER A 136 -49.22 -31.43 49.27
CA SER A 136 -49.72 -32.70 48.73
C SER A 136 -50.56 -32.55 47.47
N ILE A 137 -51.31 -31.45 47.32
CA ILE A 137 -52.08 -31.14 46.09
C ILE A 137 -51.14 -30.77 44.94
N ILE A 138 -50.04 -30.07 45.20
CA ILE A 138 -49.03 -29.71 44.18
C ILE A 138 -48.32 -30.98 43.67
N VAL A 139 -47.94 -31.91 44.55
CA VAL A 139 -47.37 -33.21 44.16
C VAL A 139 -48.39 -34.04 43.37
N LEU A 140 -49.66 -34.07 43.82
CA LEU A 140 -50.74 -34.74 43.08
C LEU A 140 -50.95 -34.13 41.69
N PHE A 141 -50.84 -32.81 41.56
CA PHE A 141 -50.89 -32.13 40.27
C PHE A 141 -49.73 -32.58 39.37
N ALA A 142 -48.50 -32.58 39.90
CA ALA A 142 -47.30 -33.01 39.20
C ALA A 142 -47.44 -34.44 38.67
N ASP A 143 -47.97 -35.36 39.48
CA ASP A 143 -48.20 -36.75 39.08
C ASP A 143 -49.33 -36.89 38.05
N ALA A 144 -50.43 -36.16 38.24
CA ALA A 144 -51.61 -36.27 37.37
C ALA A 144 -51.33 -35.83 35.93
N VAL A 145 -50.45 -34.84 35.72
CA VAL A 145 -50.13 -34.35 34.37
C VAL A 145 -49.21 -35.28 33.58
N LYS A 146 -48.32 -36.05 34.24
CA LYS A 146 -47.32 -36.93 33.58
C LYS A 146 -47.94 -37.88 32.57
N GLY A 147 -49.01 -38.59 32.96
CA GLY A 147 -49.70 -39.54 32.08
C GLY A 147 -50.44 -38.89 30.90
N SER A 148 -50.83 -37.63 31.05
CA SER A 148 -51.50 -36.85 29.99
C SER A 148 -50.49 -36.27 28.99
N LEU A 149 -49.29 -35.88 29.45
CA LEU A 149 -48.17 -35.48 28.59
C LEU A 149 -47.71 -36.62 27.67
N LEU A 150 -47.73 -37.87 28.13
CA LEU A 150 -47.37 -39.04 27.30
C LEU A 150 -48.52 -39.60 26.44
N SER A 151 -49.66 -38.89 26.35
CA SER A 151 -50.77 -39.33 25.51
C SER A 151 -50.40 -39.30 24.02
N THR A 152 -50.92 -40.25 23.23
CA THR A 152 -50.81 -40.21 21.77
C THR A 152 -51.75 -39.19 21.12
N ASN A 153 -52.61 -38.53 21.90
CA ASN A 153 -53.53 -37.50 21.39
C ASN A 153 -52.93 -36.10 21.58
N LEU A 154 -52.73 -35.41 20.45
CA LEU A 154 -52.15 -34.07 20.39
C LEU A 154 -52.90 -33.03 21.24
N GLU A 155 -54.24 -33.06 21.22
CA GLU A 155 -55.06 -32.10 21.97
C GLU A 155 -54.94 -32.31 23.48
N VAL A 156 -54.77 -33.56 23.92
CA VAL A 156 -54.51 -33.89 25.34
C VAL A 156 -53.14 -33.36 25.74
N GLN A 157 -52.11 -33.55 24.91
CA GLN A 157 -50.76 -33.07 25.18
C GLN A 157 -50.71 -31.54 25.23
N THR A 158 -51.20 -30.85 24.20
CA THR A 158 -51.24 -29.38 24.14
C THR A 158 -52.08 -28.82 25.29
N GLY A 159 -53.27 -29.37 25.54
CA GLY A 159 -54.11 -28.91 26.65
C GLY A 159 -53.47 -29.12 28.02
N THR A 160 -52.70 -30.19 28.20
CA THR A 160 -51.95 -30.43 29.44
C THR A 160 -50.81 -29.43 29.61
N LEU A 161 -50.07 -29.12 28.54
CA LEU A 161 -49.01 -28.11 28.57
C LEU A 161 -49.57 -26.71 28.86
N ASP A 162 -50.68 -26.33 28.22
CA ASP A 162 -51.36 -25.06 28.48
C ASP A 162 -51.86 -24.98 29.93
N LEU A 163 -52.35 -26.10 30.48
CA LEU A 163 -52.74 -26.19 31.89
C LEU A 163 -51.53 -25.95 32.81
N ILE A 164 -50.39 -26.58 32.54
CA ILE A 164 -49.16 -26.37 33.32
C ILE A 164 -48.70 -24.91 33.20
N PHE A 165 -48.73 -24.32 32.00
CA PHE A 165 -48.36 -22.93 31.77
C PHE A 165 -49.22 -21.98 32.62
N HIS A 166 -50.55 -22.12 32.57
CA HIS A 166 -51.44 -21.27 33.35
C HIS A 166 -51.38 -21.55 34.85
N PHE A 167 -51.07 -22.78 35.25
CA PHE A 167 -50.83 -23.13 36.65
C PHE A 167 -49.55 -22.48 37.21
N LEU A 168 -48.52 -22.31 36.38
CA LEU A 168 -47.25 -21.69 36.76
C LEU A 168 -47.22 -20.17 36.61
N SER A 169 -48.16 -19.59 35.85
CA SER A 169 -48.22 -18.15 35.58
C SER A 169 -48.92 -17.34 36.68
N SER A 170 -49.14 -17.92 37.86
CA SER A 170 -49.97 -17.35 38.93
C SER A 170 -49.11 -16.62 39.97
N ASP A 171 -49.46 -15.38 40.38
CA ASP A 171 -48.53 -14.42 41.03
C ASP A 171 -48.02 -14.82 42.44
N ALA A 172 -48.58 -15.84 43.09
CA ALA A 172 -48.32 -16.11 44.50
C ALA A 172 -47.62 -17.46 44.74
N ASN A 173 -46.46 -17.42 45.40
CA ASN A 173 -45.59 -18.57 45.73
C ASN A 173 -45.05 -19.41 44.55
N ILE A 174 -44.89 -18.79 43.37
CA ILE A 174 -44.30 -19.38 42.15
C ILE A 174 -43.03 -20.21 42.45
N PHE A 175 -42.14 -19.72 43.33
CA PHE A 175 -40.87 -20.38 43.61
C PHE A 175 -41.02 -21.80 44.17
N VAL A 176 -41.94 -22.02 45.12
CA VAL A 176 -42.17 -23.35 45.73
C VAL A 176 -42.87 -24.28 44.74
N LEU A 177 -43.79 -23.75 43.92
CA LEU A 177 -44.46 -24.53 42.86
C LEU A 177 -43.45 -24.99 41.81
N LEU A 178 -42.60 -24.10 41.31
CA LEU A 178 -41.57 -24.42 40.32
C LEU A 178 -40.61 -25.49 40.85
N GLN A 179 -40.11 -25.33 42.07
CA GLN A 179 -39.22 -26.31 42.69
C GLN A 179 -39.87 -27.69 42.80
N THR A 180 -41.13 -27.75 43.25
CA THR A 180 -41.84 -29.01 43.43
C THR A 180 -42.06 -29.73 42.09
N LEU A 181 -42.43 -29.02 41.02
CA LEU A 181 -42.61 -29.64 39.70
C LEU A 181 -41.28 -30.14 39.09
N ILE A 182 -40.17 -29.44 39.35
CA ILE A 182 -38.84 -29.84 38.90
C ILE A 182 -38.39 -31.11 39.65
N ASP A 183 -38.54 -31.13 40.98
CA ASP A 183 -38.22 -32.27 41.84
C ASP A 183 -39.06 -33.51 41.46
N GLU A 184 -40.32 -33.30 41.08
CA GLU A 184 -41.23 -34.33 40.58
C GLU A 184 -40.99 -34.73 39.11
N ASN A 185 -39.89 -34.29 38.49
CA ASN A 185 -39.47 -34.64 37.13
C ASN A 185 -40.43 -34.22 36.01
N VAL A 186 -41.35 -33.28 36.22
CA VAL A 186 -42.29 -32.83 35.18
C VAL A 186 -41.55 -32.29 33.95
N ALA A 187 -40.40 -31.62 34.16
CA ALA A 187 -39.52 -31.14 33.09
C ALA A 187 -39.11 -32.25 32.10
N ASP A 188 -38.80 -33.46 32.60
CA ASP A 188 -38.35 -34.59 31.75
C ASP A 188 -39.48 -35.04 30.81
N TYR A 189 -40.71 -35.04 31.28
CA TYR A 189 -41.90 -35.34 30.46
C TYR A 189 -42.15 -34.25 29.42
N VAL A 190 -41.94 -32.97 29.76
CA VAL A 190 -42.07 -31.87 28.80
C VAL A 190 -40.98 -31.95 27.72
N PHE A 191 -39.74 -32.27 28.09
CA PHE A 191 -38.67 -32.55 27.11
C PHE A 191 -39.01 -33.74 26.22
N GLU A 192 -39.57 -34.83 26.76
CA GLU A 192 -39.98 -35.98 25.94
C GLU A 192 -41.10 -35.63 24.95
N VAL A 193 -42.09 -34.82 25.36
CA VAL A 193 -43.11 -34.30 24.44
C VAL A 193 -42.47 -33.43 23.35
N LEU A 194 -41.50 -32.58 23.71
CA LEU A 194 -40.75 -31.76 22.77
C LEU A 194 -39.89 -32.61 21.81
N ARG A 195 -39.37 -33.75 22.26
CA ARG A 195 -38.64 -34.71 21.41
C ARG A 195 -39.55 -35.35 20.36
N LEU A 196 -40.80 -35.61 20.74
CA LEU A 196 -41.81 -36.27 19.91
C LEU A 196 -42.64 -35.28 19.07
N SER A 197 -42.58 -33.98 19.35
CA SER A 197 -43.41 -32.96 18.68
C SER A 197 -43.04 -32.73 17.21
N GLY A 198 -41.80 -33.02 16.81
CA GLY A 198 -41.31 -32.71 15.46
C GLY A 198 -41.48 -31.22 15.12
N SER A 199 -41.95 -30.92 13.90
CA SER A 199 -42.26 -29.56 13.43
C SER A 199 -43.70 -29.12 13.72
N ASN A 200 -44.32 -29.64 14.79
CA ASN A 200 -45.67 -29.23 15.18
C ASN A 200 -45.63 -27.98 16.07
N ASP A 201 -45.88 -26.82 15.47
CA ASP A 201 -45.80 -25.51 16.13
C ASP A 201 -46.59 -25.43 17.43
N LYS A 202 -47.78 -26.03 17.52
CA LYS A 202 -48.62 -25.95 18.73
C LYS A 202 -47.95 -26.61 19.93
N LEU A 203 -47.37 -27.80 19.75
CA LEU A 203 -46.65 -28.48 20.82
C LEU A 203 -45.33 -27.79 21.13
N VAL A 204 -44.60 -27.34 20.11
CA VAL A 204 -43.33 -26.62 20.31
C VAL A 204 -43.58 -25.35 21.13
N ILE A 205 -44.60 -24.56 20.79
CA ILE A 205 -44.95 -23.33 21.50
C ILE A 205 -45.30 -23.64 22.97
N SER A 206 -46.28 -24.51 23.22
CA SER A 206 -46.71 -24.81 24.59
C SER A 206 -45.62 -25.46 25.44
N SER A 207 -44.79 -26.36 24.87
CA SER A 207 -43.67 -26.98 25.58
C SER A 207 -42.58 -25.96 25.94
N ILE A 208 -42.19 -25.10 25.00
CA ILE A 208 -41.16 -24.07 25.26
C ILE A 208 -41.65 -23.03 26.27
N GLN A 209 -42.93 -22.64 26.24
CA GLN A 209 -43.50 -21.74 27.24
C GLN A 209 -43.42 -22.33 28.66
N VAL A 210 -43.75 -23.60 28.84
CA VAL A 210 -43.62 -24.29 30.13
C VAL A 210 -42.15 -24.38 30.56
N LEU A 211 -41.24 -24.81 29.68
CA LEU A 211 -39.81 -24.90 29.99
C LEU A 211 -39.21 -23.53 30.34
N SER A 212 -39.64 -22.47 29.67
CA SER A 212 -39.20 -21.11 29.95
C SER A 212 -39.63 -20.62 31.34
N LEU A 213 -40.80 -21.05 31.84
CA LEU A 213 -41.23 -20.76 33.22
C LEU A 213 -40.43 -21.62 34.21
N LEU A 214 -40.20 -22.90 33.94
CA LEU A 214 -39.38 -23.76 34.80
C LEU A 214 -37.94 -23.23 34.94
N ALA A 215 -37.41 -22.63 33.87
CA ALA A 215 -36.08 -22.04 33.86
C ALA A 215 -35.91 -20.86 34.83
N THR A 216 -36.98 -20.22 35.33
CA THR A 216 -36.86 -19.15 36.33
C THR A 216 -36.44 -19.66 37.71
N SER A 217 -36.47 -20.97 37.96
CA SER A 217 -35.98 -21.59 39.20
C SER A 217 -34.45 -21.80 39.22
N GLU A 218 -33.73 -21.32 38.19
CA GLU A 218 -32.28 -21.35 38.00
C GLU A 218 -31.59 -22.64 38.49
N GLU A 219 -31.13 -22.71 39.75
CA GLU A 219 -30.30 -23.79 40.29
C GLU A 219 -30.86 -25.21 40.09
N ARG A 220 -32.13 -25.45 40.44
CA ARG A 220 -32.74 -26.80 40.36
C ARG A 220 -33.01 -27.25 38.92
N PHE A 221 -33.22 -26.30 38.00
CA PHE A 221 -33.53 -26.60 36.61
C PHE A 221 -32.28 -26.88 35.76
N LYS A 222 -31.10 -26.40 36.18
CA LYS A 222 -29.83 -26.57 35.45
C LYS A 222 -29.54 -28.03 35.07
N GLU A 223 -29.69 -28.96 36.01
CA GLU A 223 -29.43 -30.39 35.76
C GLU A 223 -30.42 -30.97 34.73
N LYS A 224 -31.70 -30.59 34.82
CA LYS A 224 -32.74 -31.03 33.89
C LYS A 224 -32.53 -30.47 32.49
N LEU A 225 -32.17 -29.19 32.40
CA LEU A 225 -31.84 -28.53 31.15
C LEU A 225 -30.61 -29.16 30.48
N ALA A 226 -29.56 -29.47 31.24
CA ALA A 226 -28.36 -30.12 30.72
C ALA A 226 -28.66 -31.48 30.06
N ILE A 227 -29.52 -32.29 30.70
CA ILE A 227 -29.95 -33.59 30.16
C ILE A 227 -30.86 -33.40 28.93
N GLY A 228 -31.81 -32.46 29.02
CA GLY A 228 -32.78 -32.16 27.96
C GLY A 228 -32.21 -31.40 26.76
N PHE A 229 -30.99 -30.86 26.83
CA PHE A 229 -30.43 -29.96 25.82
C PHE A 229 -30.35 -30.58 24.43
N SER A 230 -30.01 -31.87 24.34
CA SER A 230 -29.97 -32.62 23.07
C SER A 230 -31.31 -32.61 22.33
N THR A 231 -32.42 -32.48 23.06
CA THR A 231 -33.77 -32.37 22.51
C THR A 231 -34.11 -30.93 22.11
N LEU A 232 -33.52 -29.94 22.79
CA LEU A 232 -33.72 -28.52 22.48
C LEU A 232 -33.04 -28.11 21.18
N LEU A 233 -31.89 -28.71 20.83
CA LEU A 233 -31.08 -28.29 19.69
C LEU A 233 -31.80 -28.40 18.32
N PRO A 234 -32.48 -29.53 17.96
CA PRO A 234 -33.28 -29.59 16.73
C PRO A 234 -34.42 -28.58 16.68
N VAL A 235 -35.05 -28.30 17.83
CA VAL A 235 -36.11 -27.29 17.95
C VAL A 235 -35.55 -25.90 17.75
N PHE A 236 -34.36 -25.62 18.30
CA PHE A 236 -33.65 -24.38 18.05
C PHE A 236 -33.38 -24.15 16.56
N HIS A 237 -32.86 -25.15 15.84
CA HIS A 237 -32.65 -25.02 14.39
C HIS A 237 -33.96 -24.75 13.63
N TYR A 238 -35.03 -25.47 13.97
CA TYR A 238 -36.34 -25.26 13.36
C TYR A 238 -36.88 -23.84 13.59
N VAL A 239 -36.86 -23.38 14.85
CA VAL A 239 -37.38 -22.07 15.23
C VAL A 239 -36.50 -20.93 14.69
N ALA A 240 -35.19 -21.12 14.59
CA ALA A 240 -34.26 -20.15 14.04
C ALA A 240 -34.47 -19.87 12.55
N GLU A 241 -35.03 -20.81 11.79
CA GLU A 241 -35.27 -20.64 10.36
C GLU A 241 -36.50 -19.79 10.02
N ILE A 242 -37.43 -19.63 10.97
CA ILE A 242 -38.74 -18.99 10.78
C ILE A 242 -38.71 -17.52 11.27
N PRO A 243 -39.07 -16.53 10.44
CA PRO A 243 -39.07 -15.13 10.85
C PRO A 243 -40.14 -14.86 11.91
N PHE A 244 -39.80 -14.10 12.95
CA PHE A 244 -40.68 -13.72 14.07
C PHE A 244 -41.43 -14.89 14.74
N HIS A 245 -40.80 -16.08 14.83
CA HIS A 245 -41.44 -17.21 15.49
C HIS A 245 -41.72 -16.89 16.97
N PRO A 246 -42.93 -17.16 17.49
CA PRO A 246 -43.40 -16.63 18.78
C PRO A 246 -42.61 -17.12 20.00
N VAL A 247 -41.92 -18.26 19.88
CA VAL A 247 -41.07 -18.81 20.96
C VAL A 247 -39.56 -18.67 20.72
N GLN A 248 -39.14 -17.95 19.68
CA GLN A 248 -37.72 -17.78 19.34
C GLN A 248 -36.89 -17.17 20.49
N PRO A 249 -37.33 -16.08 21.16
CA PRO A 249 -36.62 -15.55 22.33
C PRO A 249 -36.49 -16.57 23.47
N GLN A 250 -37.56 -17.31 23.76
CA GLN A 250 -37.63 -18.28 24.86
C GLN A 250 -36.70 -19.47 24.61
N VAL A 251 -36.64 -19.98 23.37
CA VAL A 251 -35.68 -21.03 22.99
C VAL A 251 -34.25 -20.52 23.16
N LEU A 252 -33.93 -19.33 22.65
CA LEU A 252 -32.61 -18.73 22.77
C LEU A 252 -32.23 -18.48 24.23
N ARG A 253 -33.17 -18.05 25.07
CA ARG A 253 -32.94 -17.88 26.52
C ARG A 253 -32.59 -19.20 27.20
N LEU A 254 -33.28 -20.29 26.86
CA LEU A 254 -32.95 -21.63 27.36
C LEU A 254 -31.55 -22.08 26.90
N VAL A 255 -31.19 -21.80 25.64
CA VAL A 255 -29.84 -22.08 25.11
C VAL A 255 -28.77 -21.26 25.86
N TRP A 256 -29.02 -19.96 26.07
CA TRP A 256 -28.13 -19.08 26.81
C TRP A 256 -27.93 -19.54 28.26
N ILE A 257 -29.01 -19.87 28.98
CA ILE A 257 -28.94 -20.40 30.36
C ILE A 257 -28.08 -21.67 30.39
N CYS A 258 -28.20 -22.55 29.40
CA CYS A 258 -27.41 -23.77 29.33
C CYS A 258 -25.91 -23.46 29.12
N ILE A 259 -25.55 -22.55 28.22
CA ILE A 259 -24.15 -22.23 27.93
C ILE A 259 -23.49 -21.57 29.16
N VAL A 260 -24.17 -20.61 29.80
CA VAL A 260 -23.65 -19.89 30.98
C VAL A 260 -23.50 -20.81 32.20
N ASN A 261 -24.51 -21.66 32.46
CA ASN A 261 -24.59 -22.39 33.74
C ASN A 261 -24.09 -23.84 33.69
N CYS A 262 -23.94 -24.43 32.51
CA CYS A 262 -23.59 -25.84 32.34
C CYS A 262 -22.24 -26.00 31.63
N SER A 263 -21.23 -25.27 32.10
CA SER A 263 -19.87 -25.28 31.53
C SER A 263 -19.29 -26.69 31.48
N GLY A 264 -18.88 -27.16 30.29
CA GLY A 264 -18.25 -28.47 30.09
C GLY A 264 -19.20 -29.63 29.75
N ILE A 265 -20.52 -29.40 29.69
CA ILE A 265 -21.51 -30.41 29.27
C ILE A 265 -21.68 -30.41 27.74
N LEU A 266 -21.52 -29.26 27.09
CA LEU A 266 -21.62 -29.13 25.64
C LEU A 266 -20.39 -29.71 24.94
N SER A 267 -20.62 -30.50 23.90
CA SER A 267 -19.55 -30.94 23.00
C SER A 267 -19.13 -29.82 22.05
N LEU A 268 -17.87 -29.85 21.60
CA LEU A 268 -17.35 -28.90 20.60
C LEU A 268 -18.23 -28.80 19.35
N SER A 269 -18.77 -29.92 18.87
CA SER A 269 -19.68 -29.95 17.72
C SER A 269 -21.00 -29.24 17.98
N GLN A 270 -21.51 -29.27 19.21
CA GLN A 270 -22.76 -28.57 19.55
C GLN A 270 -22.53 -27.07 19.64
N GLU A 271 -21.43 -26.62 20.24
CA GLU A 271 -21.05 -25.20 20.28
C GLU A 271 -20.84 -24.65 18.85
N GLU A 272 -20.18 -25.42 17.98
CA GLU A 272 -19.99 -25.07 16.57
C GLU A 272 -21.32 -24.96 15.81
N GLN A 273 -22.25 -25.91 16.01
CA GLN A 273 -23.58 -25.90 15.38
C GLN A 273 -24.43 -24.72 15.84
N ILE A 274 -24.37 -24.38 17.13
CA ILE A 274 -25.08 -23.22 17.68
C ILE A 274 -24.52 -21.94 17.06
N ALA A 275 -23.19 -21.76 17.06
CA ALA A 275 -22.55 -20.59 16.46
C ALA A 275 -22.92 -20.43 14.97
N CYS A 276 -22.84 -21.51 14.19
CA CYS A 276 -23.22 -21.51 12.77
C CYS A 276 -24.68 -21.08 12.55
N THR A 277 -25.60 -21.60 13.36
CA THR A 277 -27.03 -21.25 13.26
C THR A 277 -27.27 -19.78 13.59
N LEU A 278 -26.68 -19.29 14.67
CA LEU A 278 -26.80 -17.89 15.10
C LEU A 278 -26.20 -16.91 14.08
N THR A 279 -25.04 -17.24 13.50
CA THR A 279 -24.46 -16.48 12.39
C THR A 279 -25.39 -16.44 11.20
N SER A 280 -26.04 -17.56 10.85
CA SER A 280 -27.00 -17.61 9.75
C SER A 280 -28.24 -16.73 10.00
N VAL A 281 -28.71 -16.64 11.25
CA VAL A 281 -29.83 -15.77 11.65
C VAL A 281 -29.45 -14.30 11.45
N LEU A 282 -28.26 -13.88 11.92
CA LEU A 282 -27.78 -12.51 11.75
C LEU A 282 -27.57 -12.15 10.27
N ARG A 283 -27.01 -13.06 9.47
CA ARG A 283 -26.86 -12.86 8.02
C ARG A 283 -28.19 -12.66 7.32
N ARG A 284 -29.15 -13.56 7.55
CA ARG A 284 -30.47 -13.49 6.89
C ARG A 284 -31.21 -12.21 7.32
N ASN A 285 -31.06 -11.79 8.57
CA ASN A 285 -31.59 -10.50 9.02
C ASN A 285 -30.90 -9.31 8.32
N GLY A 286 -29.58 -9.30 8.24
CA GLY A 286 -28.81 -8.25 7.55
C GLY A 286 -29.12 -8.14 6.05
N ASN A 287 -29.42 -9.27 5.39
CA ASN A 287 -29.83 -9.30 3.98
C ASN A 287 -31.32 -8.94 3.77
N GLY A 288 -32.10 -8.76 4.84
CA GLY A 288 -33.55 -8.53 4.76
C GLY A 288 -34.39 -9.78 4.45
N GLU A 289 -33.80 -10.98 4.54
CA GLU A 289 -34.47 -12.27 4.26
C GLU A 289 -35.28 -12.79 5.46
N LEU A 290 -34.93 -12.38 6.69
CA LEU A 290 -35.55 -12.82 7.93
C LEU A 290 -35.84 -11.60 8.80
N GLY A 291 -37.08 -11.45 9.27
CA GLY A 291 -37.41 -10.45 10.28
C GLY A 291 -37.14 -11.00 11.68
N MET A 292 -36.48 -10.20 12.52
CA MET A 292 -36.04 -10.57 13.87
C MET A 292 -36.51 -9.53 14.90
N CYS A 293 -36.99 -9.97 16.05
CA CYS A 293 -37.30 -9.05 17.16
C CYS A 293 -36.02 -8.64 17.90
N SER A 294 -36.08 -7.50 18.57
CA SER A 294 -34.95 -6.96 19.32
C SER A 294 -34.44 -7.88 20.43
N GLU A 295 -35.33 -8.49 21.21
CA GLU A 295 -34.96 -9.46 22.25
C GLU A 295 -34.18 -10.66 21.67
N THR A 296 -34.58 -11.13 20.49
CA THR A 296 -33.86 -12.21 19.77
C THR A 296 -32.48 -11.74 19.33
N PHE A 297 -32.35 -10.54 18.76
CA PHE A 297 -31.05 -9.96 18.40
C PHE A 297 -30.10 -9.92 19.61
N VAL A 298 -30.58 -9.40 20.74
CA VAL A 298 -29.79 -9.29 21.97
C VAL A 298 -29.32 -10.66 22.46
N LEU A 299 -30.23 -11.64 22.53
CA LEU A 299 -29.89 -13.00 22.95
C LEU A 299 -28.90 -13.68 22.00
N VAL A 300 -29.03 -13.47 20.69
CA VAL A 300 -28.08 -14.00 19.69
C VAL A 300 -26.67 -13.47 19.95
N CYS A 301 -26.51 -12.16 20.15
CA CYS A 301 -25.21 -11.56 20.47
C CYS A 301 -24.65 -12.10 21.81
N LEU A 302 -25.48 -12.18 22.86
CA LEU A 302 -25.07 -12.68 24.16
C LEU A 302 -24.62 -14.14 24.14
N ILE A 303 -25.30 -15.00 23.39
CA ILE A 303 -24.91 -16.41 23.25
C ILE A 303 -23.56 -16.53 22.54
N LEU A 304 -23.35 -15.79 21.44
CA LEU A 304 -22.07 -15.79 20.73
C LEU A 304 -20.92 -15.28 21.62
N ILE A 305 -21.15 -14.24 22.42
CA ILE A 305 -20.20 -13.74 23.43
C ILE A 305 -19.86 -14.84 24.44
N GLU A 306 -20.85 -15.56 24.96
CA GLU A 306 -20.60 -16.60 25.95
C GLU A 306 -19.85 -17.80 25.36
N ILE A 307 -20.13 -18.14 24.10
CA ILE A 307 -19.33 -19.15 23.36
C ILE A 307 -17.88 -18.69 23.24
N LEU A 308 -17.63 -17.42 22.90
CA LEU A 308 -16.27 -16.88 22.76
C LEU A 308 -15.48 -16.90 24.08
N ARG A 309 -16.15 -16.68 25.22
CA ARG A 309 -15.55 -16.72 26.56
C ARG A 309 -15.26 -18.12 27.07
N SER A 310 -15.88 -19.15 26.47
CA SER A 310 -15.67 -20.53 26.88
C SER A 310 -14.23 -20.97 26.57
N PRO A 311 -13.55 -21.69 27.48
CA PRO A 311 -12.21 -22.22 27.21
C PRO A 311 -12.19 -23.23 26.05
N SER A 312 -13.31 -23.85 25.71
CA SER A 312 -13.46 -24.77 24.56
C SER A 312 -13.41 -24.06 23.22
N ALA A 313 -13.70 -22.75 23.16
CA ALA A 313 -13.83 -21.97 21.93
C ALA A 313 -12.57 -22.00 21.08
N HIS A 314 -11.39 -22.00 21.69
CA HIS A 314 -10.11 -22.04 20.99
C HIS A 314 -9.86 -23.36 20.24
N ASN A 315 -10.61 -24.42 20.55
CA ASN A 315 -10.50 -25.73 19.89
C ASN A 315 -11.45 -25.87 18.68
N ILE A 316 -12.36 -24.92 18.46
CA ILE A 316 -13.32 -24.94 17.34
C ILE A 316 -12.70 -24.20 16.13
N GLN A 317 -12.29 -24.95 15.11
CA GLN A 317 -11.57 -24.37 13.95
C GLN A 317 -12.42 -23.42 13.10
N ALA A 318 -13.73 -23.70 12.93
CA ALA A 318 -14.62 -22.88 12.11
C ALA A 318 -15.14 -21.62 12.84
N LEU A 319 -15.02 -21.56 14.17
CA LEU A 319 -15.59 -20.50 15.00
C LEU A 319 -15.15 -19.09 14.58
N PRO A 320 -13.86 -18.79 14.28
CA PRO A 320 -13.47 -17.45 13.87
C PRO A 320 -14.22 -16.96 12.62
N SER A 321 -14.45 -17.83 11.64
CA SER A 321 -15.18 -17.48 10.41
C SER A 321 -16.67 -17.17 10.67
N PHE A 322 -17.30 -17.92 11.58
CA PHE A 322 -18.68 -17.66 11.98
C PHE A 322 -18.82 -16.34 12.74
N ILE A 323 -17.85 -16.03 13.60
CA ILE A 323 -17.83 -14.79 14.37
C ILE A 323 -17.52 -13.58 13.49
N GLU A 324 -16.66 -13.75 12.50
CA GLU A 324 -16.40 -12.71 11.48
C GLU A 324 -17.69 -12.30 10.78
N GLU A 325 -18.41 -13.28 10.20
CA GLU A 325 -19.66 -13.06 9.47
C GLU A 325 -20.75 -12.51 10.40
N ALA A 326 -20.88 -13.06 11.61
CA ALA A 326 -21.84 -12.61 12.61
C ALA A 326 -21.61 -11.14 13.02
N SER A 327 -20.36 -10.78 13.34
CA SER A 327 -20.01 -9.43 13.78
C SER A 327 -20.27 -8.40 12.68
N LYS A 328 -19.91 -8.74 11.43
CA LYS A 328 -20.18 -7.88 10.26
C LYS A 328 -21.67 -7.61 10.09
N HIS A 329 -22.50 -8.65 10.12
CA HIS A 329 -23.94 -8.50 9.94
C HIS A 329 -24.61 -7.80 11.14
N ALA A 330 -24.20 -8.11 12.37
CA ALA A 330 -24.71 -7.45 13.56
C ALA A 330 -24.46 -5.93 13.50
N ILE A 331 -23.23 -5.50 13.25
CA ILE A 331 -22.84 -4.09 13.15
C ILE A 331 -23.56 -3.39 11.98
N SER A 332 -23.64 -4.03 10.81
CA SER A 332 -24.33 -3.46 9.65
C SER A 332 -25.83 -3.24 9.87
N SER A 333 -26.45 -4.03 10.76
CA SER A 333 -27.88 -3.95 11.05
C SER A 333 -28.26 -2.92 12.12
N THR A 334 -27.32 -2.53 12.98
CA THR A 334 -27.57 -1.63 14.12
C THR A 334 -27.16 -0.18 13.89
N LEU A 335 -26.16 0.08 13.04
CA LEU A 335 -25.64 1.44 12.78
C LEU A 335 -26.44 2.34 11.80
N PRO A 336 -27.26 1.84 10.84
CA PRO A 336 -28.08 2.72 10.00
C PRO A 336 -29.12 3.52 10.80
N HIS A 337 -29.46 4.74 10.36
CA HIS A 337 -30.33 5.71 11.06
C HIS A 337 -31.82 5.30 11.12
N GLY A 338 -32.12 4.20 11.79
CA GLY A 338 -33.46 3.87 12.28
C GLY A 338 -33.55 4.19 13.77
N TYR A 339 -34.42 5.13 14.16
CA TYR A 339 -34.65 5.53 15.55
C TYR A 339 -35.03 4.38 16.51
N ASP A 340 -35.39 3.20 15.98
CA ASP A 340 -35.77 2.00 16.77
C ASP A 340 -34.59 1.08 17.12
N CYS A 341 -33.35 1.38 16.72
CA CYS A 341 -32.20 0.47 16.85
C CYS A 341 -31.14 0.87 17.90
N ALA A 342 -31.24 2.04 18.55
CA ALA A 342 -30.19 2.56 19.44
C ALA A 342 -29.81 1.58 20.58
N PHE A 343 -30.79 0.98 21.24
CA PHE A 343 -30.54 0.02 22.34
C PHE A 343 -29.90 -1.31 21.88
N LEU A 344 -29.85 -1.59 20.57
CA LEU A 344 -29.20 -2.80 20.02
C LEU A 344 -27.71 -2.59 19.76
N VAL A 345 -27.27 -1.33 19.60
CA VAL A 345 -25.90 -0.95 19.28
C VAL A 345 -24.89 -1.51 20.32
N PRO A 346 -25.10 -1.34 21.65
CA PRO A 346 -24.15 -1.85 22.66
C PRO A 346 -23.92 -3.36 22.56
N HIS A 347 -24.95 -4.14 22.22
CA HIS A 347 -24.84 -5.59 22.10
C HIS A 347 -24.01 -6.02 20.88
N SER A 348 -24.19 -5.32 19.76
CA SER A 348 -23.38 -5.56 18.55
C SER A 348 -21.90 -5.17 18.76
N LEU A 349 -21.65 -4.07 19.45
CA LEU A 349 -20.29 -3.61 19.80
C LEU A 349 -19.61 -4.57 20.79
N ARG A 350 -20.34 -5.04 21.79
CA ARG A 350 -19.82 -5.99 22.77
C ARG A 350 -19.43 -7.32 22.13
N LEU A 351 -20.18 -7.79 21.13
CA LEU A 351 -19.81 -8.97 20.33
C LEU A 351 -18.49 -8.73 19.59
N LEU A 352 -18.34 -7.56 18.94
CA LEU A 352 -17.11 -7.20 18.21
C LEU A 352 -15.90 -7.11 19.15
N LYS A 353 -16.08 -6.51 20.34
CA LYS A 353 -15.06 -6.42 21.39
C LYS A 353 -14.63 -7.79 21.89
N GLU A 354 -15.57 -8.68 22.18
CA GLU A 354 -15.26 -10.04 22.62
C GLU A 354 -14.58 -10.85 21.51
N ALA A 355 -14.96 -10.64 20.23
CA ALA A 355 -14.28 -11.24 19.09
C ALA A 355 -12.79 -10.83 19.01
N LEU A 356 -12.49 -9.57 19.32
CA LEU A 356 -11.09 -9.09 19.43
C LEU A 356 -10.35 -9.71 20.61
N ILE A 357 -10.99 -9.81 21.79
CA ILE A 357 -10.42 -10.48 22.97
C ILE A 357 -10.11 -11.95 22.66
N PHE A 358 -11.01 -12.65 21.98
CA PHE A 358 -10.77 -14.03 21.53
C PHE A 358 -9.60 -14.18 20.54
N CYS A 359 -9.31 -13.14 19.75
CA CYS A 359 -8.10 -13.08 18.91
C CYS A 359 -6.82 -12.79 19.71
N LEU A 360 -6.94 -12.19 20.89
CA LEU A 360 -5.85 -11.93 21.82
C LEU A 360 -5.47 -13.19 22.63
N GLU A 361 -6.46 -13.97 23.02
CA GLU A 361 -6.30 -15.17 23.85
C GLU A 361 -6.04 -16.43 22.99
N GLY A 362 -5.13 -17.32 23.40
CA GLY A 362 -5.03 -18.69 22.84
C GLY A 362 -3.64 -19.17 22.38
N ASN A 363 -3.59 -20.47 22.03
CA ASN A 363 -2.37 -21.22 21.70
C ASN A 363 -1.82 -20.91 20.29
N LYS A 364 -0.49 -21.03 20.13
CA LYS A 364 0.27 -20.71 18.90
C LYS A 364 -0.12 -21.49 17.62
N GLU A 365 -1.00 -22.48 17.71
CA GLU A 365 -1.33 -23.38 16.58
C GLU A 365 -2.43 -22.85 15.65
N ASN A 366 -3.28 -21.91 16.09
CA ASN A 366 -4.41 -21.35 15.32
C ASN A 366 -4.20 -19.88 14.86
N ILE A 367 -2.95 -19.45 14.73
CA ILE A 367 -2.60 -18.03 14.48
C ILE A 367 -3.16 -17.50 13.15
N SER A 368 -3.19 -18.30 12.08
CA SER A 368 -3.60 -17.80 10.75
C SER A 368 -5.08 -17.48 10.66
N VAL A 369 -5.97 -18.37 11.12
CA VAL A 369 -7.43 -18.17 11.03
C VAL A 369 -7.91 -17.06 11.96
N LYS A 370 -7.29 -16.92 13.14
CA LYS A 370 -7.57 -15.80 14.06
C LYS A 370 -7.10 -14.45 13.52
N LYS A 371 -6.06 -14.45 12.68
CA LYS A 371 -5.57 -13.23 12.03
C LYS A 371 -6.56 -12.71 10.99
N ASP A 372 -7.23 -13.61 10.24
CA ASP A 372 -8.26 -13.21 9.28
C ASP A 372 -9.45 -12.54 9.99
N LEU A 373 -9.89 -13.08 11.14
CA LEU A 373 -10.90 -12.46 11.98
C LEU A 373 -10.45 -11.08 12.49
N GLU A 374 -9.24 -10.96 13.04
CA GLU A 374 -8.69 -9.67 13.48
C GLU A 374 -8.66 -8.65 12.34
N ASP A 375 -8.20 -9.06 11.16
CA ASP A 375 -8.12 -8.21 9.98
C ASP A 375 -9.50 -7.72 9.53
N SER A 376 -10.51 -8.58 9.63
CA SER A 376 -11.91 -8.24 9.35
C SER A 376 -12.48 -7.26 10.38
N VAL A 377 -12.16 -7.43 11.67
CA VAL A 377 -12.57 -6.46 12.70
C VAL A 377 -11.92 -5.09 12.48
N ILE A 378 -10.63 -5.02 12.15
CA ILE A 378 -9.96 -3.75 11.82
C ILE A 378 -10.66 -3.06 10.65
N ASN A 379 -11.10 -3.83 9.65
CA ASN A 379 -11.85 -3.31 8.52
C ASN A 379 -13.24 -2.79 8.93
N ILE A 380 -13.97 -3.49 9.81
CA ILE A 380 -15.24 -3.01 10.37
C ILE A 380 -15.05 -1.70 11.15
N CYS A 381 -13.99 -1.59 11.95
CA CYS A 381 -13.64 -0.37 12.67
C CYS A 381 -13.43 0.82 11.73
N GLY A 382 -12.65 0.63 10.65
CA GLY A 382 -12.34 1.69 9.69
C GLY A 382 -13.51 2.07 8.76
N THR A 383 -14.36 1.12 8.39
CA THR A 383 -15.42 1.35 7.38
C THR A 383 -16.78 1.69 7.98
N ASN A 384 -17.13 1.11 9.12
CA ASN A 384 -18.45 1.28 9.73
C ASN A 384 -18.39 2.16 10.98
N LEU A 385 -17.53 1.82 11.96
CA LEU A 385 -17.51 2.52 13.25
C LEU A 385 -16.96 3.94 13.14
N LEU A 386 -15.92 4.15 12.34
CA LEU A 386 -15.37 5.49 12.12
C LEU A 386 -16.40 6.43 11.46
N GLN A 387 -17.11 5.95 10.43
CA GLN A 387 -18.17 6.74 9.79
C GLN A 387 -19.32 7.06 10.76
N TRP A 388 -19.68 6.11 11.63
CA TRP A 388 -20.69 6.34 12.65
C TRP A 388 -20.24 7.40 13.66
N LEU A 389 -18.98 7.35 14.11
CA LEU A 389 -18.40 8.35 15.01
C LEU A 389 -18.41 9.76 14.40
N GLU A 390 -18.10 9.89 13.11
CA GLU A 390 -18.21 11.17 12.39
C GLU A 390 -19.65 11.72 12.37
N SER A 391 -20.66 10.85 12.23
CA SER A 391 -22.07 11.26 12.30
C SER A 391 -22.56 11.53 13.72
N ALA A 392 -22.08 10.79 14.72
CA ALA A 392 -22.54 10.89 16.11
C ALA A 392 -22.23 12.27 16.74
N VAL A 393 -21.16 12.95 16.30
CA VAL A 393 -20.85 14.34 16.68
C VAL A 393 -21.98 15.29 16.27
N ALA A 394 -22.71 15.02 15.19
CA ALA A 394 -23.79 15.87 14.71
C ALA A 394 -25.11 15.64 15.47
N ASP A 395 -25.36 14.41 15.91
CA ASP A 395 -26.66 14.00 16.46
C ASP A 395 -26.67 13.92 18.00
N GLY A 396 -25.51 13.81 18.67
CA GLY A 396 -25.38 13.96 20.12
C GLY A 396 -25.95 12.82 20.97
N ASP A 397 -26.14 11.63 20.38
CA ASP A 397 -26.85 10.52 21.03
C ASP A 397 -25.89 9.35 21.35
N ASP A 398 -25.89 8.95 22.64
CA ASP A 398 -25.32 7.73 23.25
C ASP A 398 -23.82 7.70 23.67
N ASP A 399 -23.57 8.07 24.94
CA ASP A 399 -22.26 8.00 25.63
C ASP A 399 -21.74 6.55 25.81
N GLU A 400 -22.63 5.58 26.00
CA GLU A 400 -22.27 4.18 26.26
C GLU A 400 -21.72 3.52 24.98
N ALA A 401 -22.37 3.76 23.84
CA ALA A 401 -21.90 3.29 22.54
C ALA A 401 -20.55 3.93 22.15
N LEU A 402 -20.39 5.23 22.39
CA LEU A 402 -19.13 5.94 22.17
C LEU A 402 -17.98 5.32 22.98
N GLY A 403 -18.18 5.15 24.30
CA GLY A 403 -17.17 4.56 25.19
C GLY A 403 -16.71 3.17 24.73
N GLU A 404 -17.64 2.32 24.30
CA GLU A 404 -17.32 0.97 23.80
C GLU A 404 -16.55 0.99 22.46
N ILE A 405 -16.92 1.86 21.52
CA ILE A 405 -16.17 2.01 20.24
C ILE A 405 -14.74 2.47 20.51
N LEU A 406 -14.56 3.46 21.39
CA LEU A 406 -13.25 3.99 21.74
C LEU A 406 -12.35 2.93 22.40
N GLN A 407 -12.92 2.09 23.27
CA GLN A 407 -12.19 0.96 23.84
C GLN A 407 -11.78 -0.07 22.78
N ILE A 408 -12.66 -0.37 21.81
CA ILE A 408 -12.33 -1.26 20.68
C ILE A 408 -11.15 -0.70 19.89
N PHE A 409 -11.16 0.61 19.58
CA PHE A 409 -10.05 1.26 18.86
C PHE A 409 -8.75 1.19 19.64
N HIS A 410 -8.80 1.43 20.96
CA HIS A 410 -7.62 1.33 21.81
C HIS A 410 -7.03 -0.09 21.82
N ILE A 411 -7.88 -1.13 21.92
CA ILE A 411 -7.44 -2.54 21.87
C ILE A 411 -6.75 -2.86 20.54
N VAL A 412 -7.34 -2.43 19.42
CA VAL A 412 -6.78 -2.63 18.08
C VAL A 412 -5.40 -1.97 17.94
N LEU A 413 -5.27 -0.71 18.37
CA LEU A 413 -4.04 0.08 18.20
C LEU A 413 -2.91 -0.33 19.15
N SER A 414 -3.24 -0.88 20.33
CA SER A 414 -2.25 -1.28 21.33
C SER A 414 -1.43 -2.52 20.95
N ARG A 415 -1.76 -3.21 19.84
CA ARG A 415 -1.02 -4.40 19.38
C ARG A 415 0.28 -4.05 18.66
N THR A 416 1.26 -4.95 18.74
CA THR A 416 2.59 -4.78 18.13
C THR A 416 2.66 -5.19 16.65
N SER A 417 1.62 -5.78 16.04
CA SER A 417 1.66 -6.07 14.60
C SER A 417 1.68 -4.77 13.79
N HIS A 418 2.70 -4.61 12.94
CA HIS A 418 3.11 -3.28 12.50
C HIS A 418 2.33 -2.72 11.29
N ASN A 419 1.97 -3.53 10.27
CA ASN A 419 1.52 -2.93 9.00
C ASN A 419 0.02 -2.55 8.94
N LYS A 420 -0.89 -3.35 9.53
CA LYS A 420 -2.35 -3.08 9.42
C LYS A 420 -2.86 -2.13 10.49
N GLN A 421 -2.34 -2.24 11.71
CA GLN A 421 -2.61 -1.30 12.78
C GLN A 421 -2.04 0.10 12.48
N LEU A 422 -0.87 0.18 11.82
CA LEU A 422 -0.36 1.46 11.30
C LEU A 422 -1.32 2.07 10.28
N LYS A 423 -1.79 1.29 9.30
CA LYS A 423 -2.79 1.76 8.33
C LYS A 423 -4.08 2.24 9.00
N PHE A 424 -4.52 1.55 10.06
CA PHE A 424 -5.69 1.98 10.82
C PHE A 424 -5.43 3.28 11.59
N ALA A 425 -4.26 3.43 12.23
CA ALA A 425 -3.87 4.69 12.88
C ALA A 425 -3.77 5.85 11.88
N GLU A 426 -3.18 5.61 10.70
CA GLU A 426 -3.11 6.58 9.61
C GLU A 426 -4.51 6.94 9.09
N MET A 427 -5.42 5.96 9.00
CA MET A 427 -6.82 6.18 8.63
C MET A 427 -7.54 7.08 9.64
N LEU A 428 -7.40 6.81 10.94
CA LEU A 428 -7.95 7.66 12.01
C LEU A 428 -7.42 9.09 11.91
N ALA A 429 -6.10 9.27 11.85
CA ALA A 429 -5.50 10.60 11.74
C ALA A 429 -5.86 11.32 10.43
N SER A 430 -6.01 10.60 9.31
CA SER A 430 -6.50 11.20 8.06
C SER A 430 -7.97 11.61 8.11
N SER A 431 -8.75 11.03 9.03
CA SER A 431 -10.17 11.32 9.25
C SER A 431 -10.38 12.36 10.35
N SER A 432 -9.39 13.22 10.58
CA SER A 432 -9.44 14.30 11.55
C SER A 432 -9.58 13.86 13.02
N TRP A 433 -8.99 12.71 13.39
CA TRP A 433 -9.11 12.12 14.74
C TRP A 433 -8.81 13.11 15.86
N PHE A 434 -7.76 13.94 15.75
CA PHE A 434 -7.40 14.83 16.85
C PHE A 434 -8.52 15.84 17.12
N SER A 435 -9.05 16.49 16.09
CA SER A 435 -10.18 17.42 16.24
C SER A 435 -11.47 16.73 16.71
N LEU A 436 -11.80 15.56 16.15
CA LEU A 436 -12.95 14.76 16.57
C LEU A 436 -12.86 14.34 18.04
N SER A 437 -11.66 13.98 18.50
CA SER A 437 -11.40 13.53 19.87
C SER A 437 -11.75 14.59 20.92
N PHE A 438 -11.39 15.85 20.66
CA PHE A 438 -11.80 16.98 21.49
C PHE A 438 -13.28 17.30 21.34
N GLY A 439 -13.87 17.10 20.15
CA GLY A 439 -15.32 17.16 19.95
C GLY A 439 -16.07 16.18 20.85
N PHE A 440 -15.61 14.92 20.93
CA PHE A 440 -16.20 13.91 21.81
C PHE A 440 -16.10 14.29 23.29
N MET A 441 -14.93 14.75 23.76
CA MET A 441 -14.77 15.18 25.14
C MET A 441 -15.59 16.44 25.48
N GLY A 442 -15.88 17.29 24.50
CA GLY A 442 -16.76 18.46 24.66
C GLY A 442 -18.24 18.10 24.70
N LEU A 443 -18.69 17.11 23.91
CA LEU A 443 -20.07 16.61 23.92
C LEU A 443 -20.36 15.72 25.14
N PHE A 444 -19.39 14.91 25.55
CA PHE A 444 -19.48 13.96 26.66
C PHE A 444 -18.37 14.24 27.70
N PRO A 445 -18.57 15.21 28.60
CA PRO A 445 -17.56 15.64 29.57
C PRO A 445 -17.46 14.68 30.77
N THR A 446 -17.27 13.39 30.52
CA THR A 446 -17.05 12.36 31.55
C THR A 446 -15.56 12.01 31.65
N GLU A 447 -15.10 11.68 32.85
CA GLU A 447 -13.70 11.26 33.06
C GLU A 447 -13.37 9.96 32.30
N ASP A 448 -14.36 9.08 32.15
CA ASP A 448 -14.21 7.83 31.40
C ASP A 448 -13.95 8.11 29.91
N VAL A 449 -14.75 8.94 29.24
CA VAL A 449 -14.53 9.32 27.84
C VAL A 449 -13.19 10.03 27.68
N LYS A 450 -12.87 11.00 28.56
CA LYS A 450 -11.58 11.71 28.53
C LYS A 450 -10.40 10.75 28.60
N SER A 451 -10.44 9.78 29.52
CA SER A 451 -9.37 8.80 29.70
C SER A 451 -9.18 7.94 28.44
N VAL A 452 -10.26 7.40 27.88
CA VAL A 452 -10.18 6.51 26.72
C VAL A 452 -9.76 7.29 25.46
N VAL A 453 -10.23 8.53 25.29
CA VAL A 453 -9.80 9.41 24.19
C VAL A 453 -8.29 9.64 24.20
N TYR A 454 -7.70 9.96 25.35
CA TYR A 454 -6.26 10.14 25.44
C TYR A 454 -5.49 8.83 25.26
N LEU A 455 -6.03 7.70 25.72
CA LEU A 455 -5.43 6.38 25.47
C LEU A 455 -5.43 6.03 23.98
N VAL A 456 -6.51 6.26 23.26
CA VAL A 456 -6.56 6.07 21.79
C VAL A 456 -5.57 7.02 21.11
N THR A 457 -5.58 8.30 21.48
CA THR A 457 -4.65 9.30 20.95
C THR A 457 -3.20 8.90 21.19
N SER A 458 -2.88 8.37 22.37
CA SER A 458 -1.54 7.86 22.68
C SER A 458 -1.12 6.72 21.75
N SER A 459 -2.03 5.78 21.48
CA SER A 459 -1.74 4.64 20.60
C SER A 459 -1.63 5.07 19.14
N VAL A 460 -2.45 6.04 18.69
CA VAL A 460 -2.34 6.64 17.35
C VAL A 460 -0.97 7.31 17.18
N VAL A 461 -0.55 8.11 18.16
CA VAL A 461 0.75 8.79 18.19
C VAL A 461 1.93 7.80 18.11
N ASP A 462 1.89 6.72 18.90
CA ASP A 462 2.92 5.66 18.89
C ASP A 462 3.07 5.03 17.50
N LYS A 463 2.00 4.94 16.71
CA LYS A 463 2.05 4.39 15.35
C LYS A 463 2.56 5.40 14.33
N ILE A 464 2.15 6.68 14.44
CA ILE A 464 2.43 7.71 13.43
C ILE A 464 3.84 8.30 13.57
N LEU A 465 4.26 8.60 14.80
CA LEU A 465 5.53 9.29 15.09
C LEU A 465 6.67 8.32 15.42
N GLY A 466 6.34 7.09 15.82
CA GLY A 466 7.28 6.04 16.23
C GLY A 466 6.99 5.54 17.65
N CYS A 467 7.44 4.31 17.93
CA CYS A 467 7.20 3.66 19.23
C CYS A 467 7.76 4.49 20.38
N LYS A 468 6.95 4.73 21.43
CA LYS A 468 7.25 5.35 22.75
C LYS A 468 6.80 6.80 22.91
N TYR A 469 6.44 7.52 21.85
CA TYR A 469 5.97 8.91 22.01
C TYR A 469 4.58 9.00 22.65
N GLY A 470 3.73 8.00 22.45
CA GLY A 470 2.44 7.89 23.12
C GLY A 470 2.56 7.69 24.63
N GLU A 471 3.69 7.19 25.13
CA GLU A 471 3.93 7.02 26.57
C GLU A 471 3.81 8.36 27.31
N THR A 472 4.31 9.44 26.71
CA THR A 472 4.20 10.80 27.27
C THR A 472 2.74 11.22 27.52
N ILE A 473 1.81 10.78 26.68
CA ILE A 473 0.37 11.05 26.83
C ILE A 473 -0.23 10.13 27.89
N ARG A 474 0.14 8.85 27.91
CA ARG A 474 -0.32 7.87 28.93
C ARG A 474 0.14 8.22 30.34
N ASP A 475 1.25 8.91 30.50
CA ASP A 475 1.74 9.35 31.81
C ASP A 475 1.03 10.63 32.28
N ALA A 476 0.57 11.47 31.35
CA ALA A 476 0.01 12.79 31.65
C ALA A 476 -1.53 12.89 31.57
N TYR A 477 -2.24 11.92 30.96
CA TYR A 477 -3.66 12.08 30.59
C TYR A 477 -4.60 12.44 31.73
N VAL A 478 -4.29 12.03 32.97
CA VAL A 478 -5.09 12.35 34.16
C VAL A 478 -5.14 13.87 34.40
N TYR A 479 -4.07 14.58 34.04
CA TYR A 479 -3.90 16.01 34.23
C TYR A 479 -4.19 16.83 32.97
N LEU A 480 -4.46 16.18 31.83
CA LEU A 480 -4.76 16.88 30.58
C LEU A 480 -6.23 17.33 30.54
N PRO A 481 -6.51 18.59 30.14
CA PRO A 481 -7.85 19.14 30.05
C PRO A 481 -8.59 18.73 28.77
N SER A 482 -9.91 18.62 28.88
CA SER A 482 -10.81 18.30 27.75
C SER A 482 -10.95 19.42 26.71
N ASP A 483 -10.60 20.67 27.04
CA ASP A 483 -10.67 21.83 26.14
C ASP A 483 -9.30 22.11 25.49
N PRO A 484 -9.20 22.15 24.14
CA PRO A 484 -7.99 22.60 23.44
C PRO A 484 -7.46 23.97 23.89
N ALA A 485 -8.32 24.91 24.28
CA ALA A 485 -7.89 26.22 24.76
C ALA A 485 -7.16 26.14 26.12
N GLU A 486 -7.56 25.21 26.98
CA GLU A 486 -6.91 24.94 28.25
C GLU A 486 -5.56 24.23 28.05
N LEU A 487 -5.44 23.33 27.07
CA LEU A 487 -4.13 22.75 26.68
C LEU A 487 -3.14 23.85 26.30
N MET A 488 -3.60 24.81 25.51
CA MET A 488 -2.78 25.95 25.11
C MET A 488 -2.36 26.80 26.29
N HIS A 489 -3.25 27.01 27.27
CA HIS A 489 -2.90 27.69 28.51
C HIS A 489 -1.79 26.94 29.25
N LEU A 490 -1.88 25.61 29.40
CA LEU A 490 -0.86 24.81 30.10
C LEU A 490 0.50 24.88 29.39
N LEU A 491 0.52 24.90 28.06
CA LEU A 491 1.77 25.06 27.29
C LEU A 491 2.49 26.38 27.58
N GLY A 492 1.74 27.47 27.80
CA GLY A 492 2.30 28.80 28.08
C GLY A 492 2.79 29.03 29.51
N GLN A 493 2.74 28.04 30.41
CA GLN A 493 3.15 28.17 31.81
C GLN A 493 4.63 27.79 32.05
N CYS A 494 5.21 28.29 33.14
CA CYS A 494 6.58 27.96 33.58
C CYS A 494 6.56 26.64 34.36
N SER A 495 7.38 25.66 33.96
CA SER A 495 7.36 24.28 34.48
C SER A 495 8.63 23.87 35.23
N LEU A 496 9.47 24.83 35.61
CA LEU A 496 10.77 24.56 36.25
C LEU A 496 10.67 23.77 37.57
N GLU A 497 9.56 23.88 38.29
CA GLU A 497 9.35 23.26 39.61
C GLU A 497 8.14 22.30 39.66
N ASP A 498 7.38 22.18 38.58
CA ASP A 498 6.16 21.34 38.51
C ASP A 498 6.34 20.23 37.48
N PHE A 499 6.59 19.02 37.97
CA PHE A 499 6.78 17.82 37.14
C PHE A 499 5.51 17.45 36.37
N ASN A 500 4.34 17.56 37.01
CA ASN A 500 3.07 17.20 36.36
C ASN A 500 2.76 18.16 35.21
N LEU A 501 3.02 19.45 35.41
CA LEU A 501 2.90 20.45 34.35
C LEU A 501 3.88 20.17 33.20
N ALA A 502 5.14 19.84 33.50
CA ALA A 502 6.11 19.52 32.46
C ALA A 502 5.74 18.25 31.66
N ALA A 503 5.19 17.23 32.32
CA ALA A 503 4.66 16.03 31.67
C ALA A 503 3.47 16.37 30.74
N CYS A 504 2.53 17.21 31.21
CA CYS A 504 1.44 17.72 30.38
C CYS A 504 1.95 18.48 29.16
N GLN A 505 2.93 19.36 29.33
CA GLN A 505 3.51 20.15 28.25
C GLN A 505 4.20 19.26 27.21
N CYS A 506 4.89 18.20 27.65
CA CYS A 506 5.47 17.20 26.75
C CYS A 506 4.37 16.50 25.93
N ALA A 507 3.30 16.02 26.58
CA ALA A 507 2.15 15.41 25.91
C ALA A 507 1.48 16.37 24.91
N ILE A 508 1.30 17.63 25.28
CA ILE A 508 0.74 18.67 24.40
C ILE A 508 1.61 18.88 23.15
N LEU A 509 2.94 18.99 23.32
CA LEU A 509 3.87 19.14 22.20
C LEU A 509 3.80 17.93 21.24
N VAL A 510 3.69 16.72 21.78
CA VAL A 510 3.53 15.48 20.99
C VAL A 510 2.22 15.48 20.21
N ILE A 511 1.10 15.84 20.85
CA ILE A 511 -0.21 15.93 20.18
C ILE A 511 -0.18 16.98 19.05
N LEU A 512 0.32 18.19 19.34
CA LEU A 512 0.44 19.26 18.34
C LEU A 512 1.33 18.87 17.17
N TYR A 513 2.45 18.18 17.44
CA TYR A 513 3.34 17.70 16.41
C TYR A 513 2.72 16.58 15.58
N ALA A 514 1.95 15.66 16.19
CA ALA A 514 1.20 14.65 15.43
C ALA A 514 0.15 15.28 14.50
N CYS A 515 -0.59 16.30 14.97
CA CYS A 515 -1.56 17.05 14.18
C CYS A 515 -0.94 17.67 12.92
N SER A 516 0.32 18.10 13.01
CA SER A 516 1.04 18.77 11.91
C SER A 516 1.14 17.92 10.63
N PHE A 517 1.21 16.59 10.75
CA PHE A 517 1.32 15.68 9.60
C PHE A 517 0.02 15.53 8.80
N TYR A 518 -1.13 15.84 9.41
CA TYR A 518 -2.45 15.68 8.81
C TYR A 518 -3.15 17.02 8.55
N ASN A 519 -2.43 18.14 8.71
CA ASN A 519 -2.95 19.50 8.61
C ASN A 519 -4.17 19.75 9.51
N GLU A 520 -4.26 19.03 10.64
CA GLU A 520 -5.29 19.26 11.63
C GLU A 520 -4.95 20.49 12.48
N ARG A 521 -5.92 21.41 12.58
CA ARG A 521 -5.76 22.65 13.34
C ARG A 521 -6.61 22.62 14.59
N LEU A 522 -6.03 22.19 15.71
CA LEU A 522 -6.66 22.37 17.03
C LEU A 522 -6.80 23.87 17.36
N VAL A 523 -5.78 24.65 16.99
CA VAL A 523 -5.68 26.09 17.23
C VAL A 523 -4.96 26.72 16.04
N GLY A 524 -5.19 28.01 15.76
CA GLY A 524 -4.54 28.70 14.64
C GLY A 524 -3.00 28.73 14.75
N ASP A 525 -2.31 28.56 13.63
CA ASP A 525 -0.84 28.49 13.52
C ASP A 525 -0.11 29.64 14.25
N ASN A 526 -0.69 30.85 14.23
CA ASN A 526 -0.16 32.03 14.93
C ASN A 526 -0.14 31.86 16.46
N GLN A 527 -1.17 31.23 17.00
CA GLN A 527 -1.31 31.04 18.44
C GLN A 527 -0.43 29.87 18.90
N ILE A 528 -0.29 28.82 18.09
CA ILE A 528 0.69 27.75 18.35
C ILE A 528 2.10 28.35 18.39
N LEU A 529 2.46 29.18 17.41
CA LEU A 529 3.77 29.85 17.41
C LEU A 529 3.98 30.68 18.67
N ALA A 530 3.05 31.55 19.01
CA ALA A 530 3.16 32.42 20.18
C ALA A 530 3.33 31.64 21.50
N LEU A 531 2.65 30.51 21.65
CA LEU A 531 2.73 29.67 22.85
C LEU A 531 4.02 28.86 22.91
N VAL A 532 4.48 28.33 21.79
CA VAL A 532 5.80 27.67 21.70
C VAL A 532 6.92 28.69 21.98
N GLU A 533 6.80 29.92 21.47
CA GLU A 533 7.70 31.03 21.75
C GLU A 533 7.71 31.38 23.25
N GLN A 534 6.52 31.50 23.86
CA GLN A 534 6.37 31.74 25.29
C GLN A 534 6.97 30.61 26.13
N TYR A 535 6.76 29.35 25.75
CA TYR A 535 7.36 28.19 26.41
C TYR A 535 8.90 28.26 26.39
N ILE A 536 9.51 28.57 25.24
CA ILE A 536 10.96 28.70 25.10
C ILE A 536 11.51 29.83 25.99
N LEU A 537 10.83 30.97 26.04
CA LEU A 537 11.26 32.12 26.85
C LEU A 537 11.18 31.84 28.35
N LEU A 538 10.12 31.18 28.81
CA LEU A 538 9.88 30.94 30.24
C LEU A 538 10.77 29.82 30.79
N ASN A 539 10.96 28.73 30.03
CA ASN A 539 11.70 27.56 30.51
C ASN A 539 13.19 27.59 30.10
N GLY A 540 13.56 28.45 29.15
CA GLY A 540 14.97 28.75 28.81
C GLY A 540 15.81 27.54 28.39
N GLY A 541 15.18 26.49 27.88
CA GLY A 541 15.84 25.22 27.51
C GLY A 541 16.28 24.35 28.70
N LYS A 542 15.78 24.63 29.91
CA LYS A 542 15.97 23.78 31.08
C LYS A 542 14.81 22.79 31.16
N PHE A 543 15.12 21.51 30.91
CA PHE A 543 14.16 20.41 30.99
C PHE A 543 14.24 19.74 32.37
N PRO A 544 13.11 19.30 32.97
CA PRO A 544 13.14 18.55 34.22
C PRO A 544 13.95 17.25 34.06
N TYR A 545 14.72 16.88 35.09
CA TYR A 545 15.68 15.75 35.04
C TYR A 545 15.06 14.38 34.71
N GLU A 546 13.77 14.18 34.94
CA GLU A 546 13.07 12.89 34.74
C GLU A 546 12.45 12.74 33.33
N ILE A 547 12.21 13.85 32.62
CA ILE A 547 11.78 13.81 31.22
C ILE A 547 13.05 13.73 30.35
N THR A 548 13.10 12.86 29.36
CA THR A 548 14.25 12.75 28.45
C THR A 548 14.44 14.07 27.70
N GLY A 549 15.33 14.94 28.20
CA GLY A 549 15.50 16.31 27.71
C GLY A 549 15.80 16.40 26.20
N HIS A 550 16.42 15.36 25.64
CA HIS A 550 16.68 15.24 24.20
C HIS A 550 15.40 15.06 23.37
N VAL A 551 14.40 14.32 23.88
CA VAL A 551 13.10 14.11 23.21
C VAL A 551 12.30 15.41 23.19
N MET A 552 12.23 16.09 24.35
CA MET A 552 11.50 17.34 24.47
C MET A 552 12.10 18.44 23.60
N LEU A 553 13.43 18.54 23.55
CA LEU A 553 14.14 19.47 22.66
C LEU A 553 13.86 19.16 21.18
N THR A 554 13.90 17.88 20.78
CA THR A 554 13.67 17.47 19.39
C THR A 554 12.24 17.80 18.93
N LEU A 555 11.22 17.49 19.74
CA LEU A 555 9.82 17.85 19.48
C LEU A 555 9.63 19.36 19.36
N LEU A 556 10.24 20.13 20.26
CA LEU A 556 10.16 21.58 20.27
C LEU A 556 10.79 22.19 19.01
N VAL A 557 11.97 21.71 18.61
CA VAL A 557 12.66 22.14 17.39
C VAL A 557 11.82 21.83 16.16
N HIS A 558 11.29 20.61 16.04
CA HIS A 558 10.49 20.21 14.88
C HIS A 558 9.18 20.98 14.78
N LEU A 559 8.45 21.14 15.88
CA LEU A 559 7.20 21.89 15.90
C LEU A 559 7.43 23.38 15.61
N TYR A 560 8.46 23.98 16.23
CA TYR A 560 8.83 25.37 15.96
C TYR A 560 9.22 25.58 14.49
N ALA A 561 10.09 24.71 13.96
CA ALA A 561 10.53 24.75 12.57
C ALA A 561 9.37 24.53 11.58
N PHE A 562 8.43 23.64 11.89
CA PHE A 562 7.24 23.40 11.07
C PHE A 562 6.37 24.66 10.96
N VAL A 563 5.96 25.22 12.10
CA VAL A 563 5.09 26.41 12.13
C VAL A 563 5.79 27.60 11.48
N ARG A 564 7.10 27.75 11.67
CA ARG A 564 7.90 28.78 11.01
C ARG A 564 8.07 28.55 9.52
N GLY A 565 8.21 27.32 9.08
CA GLY A 565 8.26 26.96 7.66
C GLY A 565 6.96 27.29 6.94
N ILE A 566 5.80 27.08 7.57
CA ILE A 566 4.49 27.53 7.04
C ILE A 566 4.46 29.06 6.98
N SER A 567 4.89 29.74 8.05
CA SER A 567 4.89 31.21 8.14
C SER A 567 5.81 31.89 7.15
N PHE A 568 6.79 31.19 6.57
CA PHE A 568 7.63 31.79 5.54
C PHE A 568 6.83 32.17 4.29
N SER A 569 5.64 31.58 4.12
CA SER A 569 4.68 31.92 3.05
C SER A 569 3.64 32.98 3.45
N CYS A 570 3.42 33.21 4.75
CA CYS A 570 2.36 34.07 5.30
C CYS A 570 2.95 34.95 6.41
N SER A 571 2.85 36.29 6.31
CA SER A 571 3.46 37.28 7.20
C SER A 571 3.07 37.18 8.69
N ILE A 572 3.56 36.16 9.40
CA ILE A 572 3.33 35.95 10.84
C ILE A 572 4.52 36.58 11.60
N SER A 573 4.21 37.42 12.59
CA SER A 573 5.20 38.03 13.48
C SER A 573 5.81 36.97 14.42
N HIS A 574 7.15 36.95 14.54
CA HIS A 574 7.91 36.03 15.40
C HIS A 574 8.88 36.81 16.28
N SER A 575 9.30 36.22 17.41
CA SER A 575 10.30 36.82 18.31
C SER A 575 11.73 36.40 17.94
N PRO A 576 12.62 37.35 17.61
CA PRO A 576 14.04 37.04 17.34
C PRO A 576 14.80 36.63 18.62
N GLU A 577 14.34 37.02 19.81
CA GLU A 577 14.91 36.58 21.09
C GLU A 577 14.69 35.08 21.33
N VAL A 578 13.55 34.54 20.88
CA VAL A 578 13.24 33.11 20.97
C VAL A 578 14.17 32.31 20.08
N GLU A 579 14.34 32.69 18.81
CA GLU A 579 15.25 32.00 17.89
C GLU A 579 16.66 31.91 18.46
N LYS A 580 17.21 33.03 18.95
CA LYS A 580 18.54 33.05 19.59
C LYS A 580 18.63 32.10 20.78
N THR A 581 17.56 32.03 21.58
CA THR A 581 17.49 31.12 22.73
C THR A 581 17.44 29.67 22.28
N LEU A 582 16.60 29.34 21.30
CA LEU A 582 16.48 27.99 20.74
C LEU A 582 17.79 27.52 20.11
N PHE A 583 18.44 28.35 19.29
CA PHE A 583 19.70 28.01 18.62
C PHE A 583 20.83 27.76 19.63
N ARG A 584 20.90 28.57 20.70
CA ARG A 584 21.84 28.34 21.81
C ARG A 584 21.57 27.01 22.51
N VAL A 585 20.30 26.67 22.76
CA VAL A 585 19.92 25.41 23.42
C VAL A 585 20.27 24.21 22.53
N MET A 586 20.03 24.30 21.22
CA MET A 586 20.41 23.27 20.24
C MET A 586 21.93 23.06 20.14
N ALA A 587 22.72 24.12 20.35
CA ALA A 587 24.18 24.02 20.34
C ALA A 587 24.76 23.46 21.65
N CYS A 588 24.08 23.66 22.79
CA CYS A 588 24.59 23.25 24.11
C CYS A 588 24.08 21.89 24.58
N ASN A 589 22.93 21.42 24.09
CA ASN A 589 22.30 20.17 24.52
C ASN A 589 22.32 19.14 23.40
N GLU A 590 22.43 17.85 23.73
CA GLU A 590 22.26 16.82 22.72
C GLU A 590 20.80 16.80 22.25
N TRP A 591 20.61 16.57 20.96
CA TRP A 591 19.33 16.33 20.32
C TRP A 591 19.58 15.45 19.11
N ASP A 592 18.55 14.79 18.59
CA ASP A 592 18.69 13.99 17.39
C ASP A 592 17.42 14.10 16.55
N PHE A 593 17.54 14.73 15.39
CA PHE A 593 16.41 14.96 14.49
C PHE A 593 15.88 13.67 13.87
N LEU A 594 16.65 12.57 13.91
CA LEU A 594 16.22 11.26 13.44
C LEU A 594 15.42 10.50 14.50
N LEU A 595 15.29 10.99 15.74
CA LEU A 595 14.54 10.29 16.79
C LEU A 595 13.04 10.19 16.50
N ILE A 596 12.48 11.17 15.81
CA ILE A 596 11.05 11.28 15.53
C ILE A 596 10.82 11.56 14.06
N ARG A 597 9.67 11.13 13.53
CA ARG A 597 9.30 11.36 12.13
C ARG A 597 9.36 12.86 11.86
N VAL A 598 10.04 13.28 10.78
CA VAL A 598 10.23 14.71 10.50
C VAL A 598 9.36 15.18 9.34
N HIS A 599 8.72 16.34 9.52
CA HIS A 599 7.95 16.98 8.45
C HIS A 599 8.88 17.68 7.43
N PRO A 600 8.68 17.53 6.11
CA PRO A 600 9.56 18.14 5.09
C PRO A 600 9.66 19.67 5.20
N ILE A 601 8.55 20.34 5.54
CA ILE A 601 8.52 21.80 5.79
C ILE A 601 9.45 22.20 6.95
N ALA A 602 9.50 21.40 8.03
CA ALA A 602 10.36 21.68 9.17
C ALA A 602 11.84 21.54 8.78
N LEU A 603 12.20 20.47 8.07
CA LEU A 603 13.56 20.29 7.55
C LEU A 603 13.97 21.42 6.61
N LYS A 604 13.09 21.81 5.68
CA LYS A 604 13.35 22.92 4.76
C LYS A 604 13.72 24.20 5.53
N TRP A 605 12.95 24.53 6.57
CA TRP A 605 13.22 25.72 7.39
C TRP A 605 14.53 25.61 8.18
N LEU A 606 14.82 24.45 8.79
CA LEU A 606 16.06 24.23 9.54
C LEU A 606 17.29 24.44 8.65
N PHE A 607 17.30 23.85 7.45
CA PHE A 607 18.38 23.99 6.49
C PHE A 607 18.35 25.31 5.69
N GLN A 608 17.46 26.25 5.99
CA GLN A 608 17.53 27.62 5.44
C GLN A 608 18.31 28.56 6.37
N LYS A 609 18.54 28.19 7.63
CA LYS A 609 19.11 29.07 8.65
C LYS A 609 20.62 28.83 8.80
N GLY A 610 21.41 29.81 8.34
CA GLY A 610 22.88 29.76 8.45
C GLY A 610 23.43 29.67 9.88
N GLU A 611 22.70 30.16 10.88
CA GLU A 611 23.11 30.09 12.30
C GLU A 611 23.04 28.66 12.88
N LEU A 612 22.32 27.75 12.22
CA LEU A 612 22.14 26.36 12.66
C LEU A 612 23.13 25.38 12.01
N MET A 613 24.06 25.85 11.18
CA MET A 613 24.90 24.97 10.38
C MET A 613 25.81 24.06 11.22
N GLU A 614 26.34 24.56 12.34
CA GLU A 614 27.18 23.77 13.24
C GLU A 614 26.39 22.66 13.97
N PRO A 615 25.27 22.92 14.66
CA PRO A 615 24.49 21.83 15.25
C PRO A 615 23.92 20.88 14.18
N LEU A 616 23.54 21.37 13.00
CA LEU A 616 23.05 20.52 11.90
C LEU A 616 24.14 19.66 11.25
N SER A 617 25.42 20.05 11.30
CA SER A 617 26.49 19.24 10.71
C SER A 617 26.67 17.92 11.47
N PHE A 618 26.62 17.96 12.80
CA PHE A 618 26.68 16.77 13.64
C PHE A 618 25.48 15.84 13.38
N GLN A 619 24.29 16.43 13.26
CA GLN A 619 23.08 15.70 12.92
C GLN A 619 23.18 15.04 11.55
N MET A 620 23.63 15.77 10.53
CA MET A 620 23.78 15.25 9.18
C MET A 620 24.83 14.13 9.11
N LEU A 621 25.89 14.21 9.93
CA LEU A 621 26.86 13.13 10.05
C LEU A 621 26.24 11.86 10.63
N ASN A 622 25.44 11.97 11.69
CA ASN A 622 24.71 10.82 12.25
C ASN A 622 23.77 10.20 11.21
N PHE A 623 23.04 11.02 10.44
CA PHE A 623 22.24 10.55 9.31
C PHE A 623 23.07 9.75 8.29
N CYS A 624 24.24 10.27 7.92
CA CYS A 624 25.12 9.59 6.97
C CYS A 624 25.59 8.22 7.47
N ARG A 625 25.91 8.11 8.77
CA ARG A 625 26.30 6.85 9.42
C ARG A 625 25.15 5.84 9.39
N THR A 626 23.97 6.22 9.87
CA THR A 626 22.79 5.35 9.93
C THR A 626 22.37 4.87 8.54
N PHE A 627 22.43 5.73 7.52
CA PHE A 627 22.14 5.36 6.14
C PHE A 627 23.11 4.29 5.60
N SER A 628 24.37 4.31 6.05
CA SER A 628 25.42 3.42 5.56
C SER A 628 25.42 2.05 6.22
N GLU A 629 24.93 1.93 7.46
CA GLU A 629 24.82 0.68 8.21
C GLU A 629 23.65 -0.21 7.74
N ASP A 630 22.52 0.39 7.33
CA ASP A 630 21.23 -0.32 7.21
C ASP A 630 20.56 -0.23 5.81
N LYS A 631 21.31 -0.46 4.71
CA LYS A 631 20.76 -0.41 3.32
C LYS A 631 19.57 -1.37 3.07
N THR A 632 19.36 -2.40 3.89
CA THR A 632 18.31 -3.43 3.69
C THR A 632 17.15 -3.38 4.68
N VAL A 633 17.32 -2.73 5.84
CA VAL A 633 16.23 -2.52 6.82
C VAL A 633 15.37 -1.30 6.43
N MET A 634 15.89 -0.44 5.53
CA MET A 634 15.17 0.75 5.09
C MET A 634 13.88 0.49 4.31
N LEU A 635 13.69 -0.70 3.74
CA LEU A 635 12.46 -1.06 3.01
C LEU A 635 11.48 -1.93 3.81
N SER A 636 11.86 -2.45 4.98
CA SER A 636 11.06 -3.48 5.68
C SER A 636 10.37 -3.03 6.97
N ASN A 637 10.72 -1.86 7.53
CA ASN A 637 10.06 -1.32 8.73
C ASN A 637 9.42 0.04 8.39
N SER A 638 8.10 0.08 8.35
CA SER A 638 7.26 1.21 7.94
C SER A 638 7.23 2.38 8.95
N SER A 639 8.39 2.83 9.42
CA SER A 639 8.53 4.04 10.24
C SER A 639 9.93 4.64 10.08
N GLN A 640 10.34 4.94 8.84
CA GLN A 640 11.58 5.68 8.59
C GLN A 640 11.37 7.16 8.83
N LEU A 641 12.23 7.75 9.66
CA LEU A 641 12.03 9.06 10.30
C LEU A 641 12.48 10.22 9.38
N VAL A 642 13.43 9.97 8.47
CA VAL A 642 13.82 10.83 7.33
C VAL A 642 14.29 9.93 6.17
N ASP A 643 13.66 10.04 5.00
CA ASP A 643 14.03 9.30 3.79
C ASP A 643 15.13 10.06 3.01
N ILE A 644 16.11 9.34 2.44
CA ILE A 644 17.09 9.91 1.52
C ILE A 644 16.41 10.59 0.32
N GLN A 645 15.24 10.09 -0.10
CA GLN A 645 14.43 10.72 -1.13
C GLN A 645 13.96 12.13 -0.72
N MET A 646 13.50 12.29 0.53
CA MET A 646 13.10 13.60 1.06
C MET A 646 14.27 14.58 1.08
N ILE A 647 15.46 14.15 1.48
CA ILE A 647 16.66 15.00 1.46
C ILE A 647 17.04 15.37 0.03
N ALA A 648 17.00 14.43 -0.92
CA ALA A 648 17.30 14.69 -2.32
C ALA A 648 16.32 15.69 -2.95
N GLU A 649 15.03 15.61 -2.63
CA GLU A 649 14.02 16.58 -3.05
C GLU A 649 14.30 17.98 -2.48
N LEU A 650 14.68 18.08 -1.20
CA LEU A 650 15.03 19.37 -0.57
C LEU A 650 16.30 20.01 -1.16
N VAL A 651 17.27 19.18 -1.57
CA VAL A 651 18.44 19.61 -2.32
C VAL A 651 18.02 20.13 -3.70
N LEU A 652 17.20 19.37 -4.44
CA LEU A 652 16.76 19.75 -5.78
C LEU A 652 16.08 21.13 -5.84
N VAL A 653 15.26 21.46 -4.82
CA VAL A 653 14.60 22.77 -4.72
C VAL A 653 15.60 23.93 -4.62
N GLY A 654 16.83 23.69 -4.15
CA GLY A 654 17.95 24.64 -4.16
C GLY A 654 17.85 25.81 -3.18
N GLU A 655 16.75 25.91 -2.44
CA GLU A 655 16.54 26.92 -1.40
C GLU A 655 17.17 26.54 -0.05
N THR A 656 17.75 25.35 0.07
CA THR A 656 18.34 24.84 1.31
C THR A 656 19.87 24.83 1.25
N SER A 657 20.53 24.99 2.39
CA SER A 657 21.99 24.92 2.52
C SER A 657 22.51 23.48 2.64
N ILE A 658 21.69 22.46 2.36
CA ILE A 658 22.04 21.04 2.54
C ILE A 658 23.28 20.67 1.72
N SER A 659 23.34 21.09 0.45
CA SER A 659 24.49 20.82 -0.43
C SER A 659 25.78 21.43 0.13
N TYR A 660 25.69 22.67 0.63
CA TYR A 660 26.82 23.35 1.27
C TYR A 660 27.21 22.67 2.59
N LEU A 661 26.23 22.28 3.42
CA LEU A 661 26.47 21.58 4.68
C LEU A 661 27.17 20.25 4.45
N LEU A 662 26.70 19.44 3.49
CA LEU A 662 27.29 18.14 3.16
C LEU A 662 28.73 18.28 2.64
N VAL A 663 29.01 19.26 1.79
CA VAL A 663 30.37 19.50 1.30
C VAL A 663 31.28 20.07 2.40
N SER A 664 30.78 20.97 3.24
CA SER A 664 31.51 21.48 4.42
C SER A 664 31.82 20.35 5.40
N LEU A 665 30.85 19.47 5.66
CA LEU A 665 31.01 18.29 6.50
C LEU A 665 32.03 17.32 5.88
N LEU A 666 31.98 17.09 4.57
CA LEU A 666 32.97 16.27 3.87
C LEU A 666 34.38 16.82 4.08
N ASN A 667 34.59 18.14 3.90
CA ASN A 667 35.88 18.77 4.15
C ASN A 667 36.35 18.63 5.61
N GLN A 668 35.44 18.77 6.58
CA GLN A 668 35.75 18.59 8.00
C GLN A 668 36.18 17.15 8.30
N VAL A 669 35.41 16.17 7.82
CA VAL A 669 35.65 14.74 8.06
C VAL A 669 36.90 14.25 7.33
N VAL A 670 37.24 14.81 6.18
CA VAL A 670 38.51 14.51 5.48
C VAL A 670 39.74 14.97 6.27
N ASN A 671 39.62 16.04 7.06
CA ASN A 671 40.72 16.57 7.86
C ASN A 671 40.83 15.90 9.23
N GLU A 672 39.70 15.63 9.89
CA GLU A 672 39.64 15.27 11.32
C GLU A 672 38.90 13.95 11.62
N GLY A 673 38.21 13.35 10.64
CA GLY A 673 37.30 12.22 10.83
C GLY A 673 37.89 10.84 10.57
N THR A 674 37.07 9.81 10.77
CA THR A 674 37.42 8.42 10.45
C THR A 674 37.18 8.10 8.97
N GLU A 675 37.80 7.02 8.48
CA GLU A 675 37.58 6.56 7.11
C GLU A 675 36.10 6.20 6.84
N ASP A 676 35.43 5.58 7.81
CA ASP A 676 34.01 5.20 7.71
C ASP A 676 33.09 6.43 7.67
N ASP A 677 33.45 7.52 8.36
CA ASP A 677 32.73 8.78 8.30
C ASP A 677 32.85 9.41 6.90
N VAL A 678 34.05 9.44 6.30
CA VAL A 678 34.25 9.92 4.93
C VAL A 678 33.43 9.08 3.96
N PHE A 679 33.47 7.75 4.09
CA PHE A 679 32.68 6.86 3.24
C PHE A 679 31.18 7.16 3.34
N SER A 680 30.68 7.35 4.56
CA SER A 680 29.26 7.60 4.83
C SER A 680 28.75 8.87 4.18
N VAL A 681 29.49 9.98 4.31
CA VAL A 681 29.13 11.28 3.72
C VAL A 681 29.16 11.21 2.19
N VAL A 682 30.21 10.63 1.61
CA VAL A 682 30.32 10.48 0.15
C VAL A 682 29.19 9.59 -0.41
N ASN A 683 28.82 8.53 0.31
CA ASN A 683 27.73 7.61 -0.09
C ASN A 683 26.36 8.32 -0.09
N VAL A 684 26.09 9.21 0.88
CA VAL A 684 24.88 10.03 0.89
C VAL A 684 24.84 11.03 -0.28
N ILE A 685 25.93 11.77 -0.53
CA ILE A 685 26.00 12.70 -1.67
C ILE A 685 25.79 11.94 -2.99
N HIS A 686 26.42 10.78 -3.12
CA HIS A 686 26.27 9.92 -4.29
C HIS A 686 24.81 9.48 -4.49
N GLU A 687 24.13 8.97 -3.47
CA GLU A 687 22.72 8.55 -3.60
C GLU A 687 21.78 9.74 -3.86
N ILE A 688 22.05 10.92 -3.31
CA ILE A 688 21.30 12.14 -3.66
C ILE A 688 21.39 12.43 -5.16
N LEU A 689 22.59 12.36 -5.76
CA LEU A 689 22.76 12.56 -7.20
C LEU A 689 22.08 11.47 -8.04
N VAL A 690 21.96 10.25 -7.51
CA VAL A 690 21.22 9.19 -8.19
C VAL A 690 19.72 9.45 -8.19
N ILE A 691 19.17 10.02 -7.12
CA ILE A 691 17.75 10.36 -7.02
C ILE A 691 17.42 11.66 -7.77
N ALA A 692 18.30 12.66 -7.68
CA ALA A 692 18.12 14.00 -8.24
C ALA A 692 19.38 14.48 -9.00
N PRO A 693 19.60 14.04 -10.25
CA PRO A 693 20.82 14.33 -11.02
C PRO A 693 21.06 15.82 -11.25
N CYS A 694 19.99 16.61 -11.43
CA CYS A 694 20.07 18.06 -11.60
C CYS A 694 20.71 18.80 -10.40
N SER A 695 20.88 18.15 -9.24
CA SER A 695 21.55 18.75 -8.09
C SER A 695 23.09 18.82 -8.22
N SER A 696 23.67 18.22 -9.26
CA SER A 696 25.10 18.31 -9.56
C SER A 696 25.62 19.76 -9.60
N ASP A 697 24.86 20.68 -10.18
CA ASP A 697 25.22 22.10 -10.25
C ASP A 697 25.42 22.72 -8.86
N GLN A 698 24.53 22.39 -7.93
CA GLN A 698 24.60 22.90 -6.57
C GLN A 698 25.82 22.34 -5.84
N PHE A 699 26.06 21.03 -5.93
CA PHE A 699 27.24 20.42 -5.31
C PHE A 699 28.54 20.95 -5.89
N THR A 700 28.61 21.18 -7.21
CA THR A 700 29.77 21.84 -7.84
C THR A 700 29.97 23.27 -7.32
N SER A 701 28.90 24.08 -7.24
CA SER A 701 28.99 25.44 -6.69
C SER A 701 29.39 25.49 -5.22
N CYS A 702 29.18 24.39 -4.47
CA CYS A 702 29.56 24.26 -3.07
C CYS A 702 31.00 23.75 -2.88
N GLY A 703 31.76 23.46 -3.95
CA GLY A 703 33.15 23.01 -3.87
C GLY A 703 33.33 21.50 -3.65
N VAL A 704 32.39 20.65 -4.09
CA VAL A 704 32.50 19.19 -3.96
C VAL A 704 33.73 18.62 -4.70
N VAL A 705 34.14 19.28 -5.79
CA VAL A 705 35.27 18.88 -6.65
C VAL A 705 36.59 18.93 -5.86
N ASP A 706 36.81 20.04 -5.15
CA ASP A 706 37.99 20.23 -4.29
C ASP A 706 37.99 19.27 -3.09
N ALA A 707 36.83 19.05 -2.47
CA ALA A 707 36.67 18.12 -1.35
C ALA A 707 37.04 16.69 -1.76
N VAL A 708 36.52 16.22 -2.91
CA VAL A 708 36.87 14.92 -3.48
C VAL A 708 38.35 14.87 -3.87
N GLY A 709 38.89 15.94 -4.44
CA GLY A 709 40.31 16.04 -4.75
C GLY A 709 41.20 15.82 -3.51
N SER A 710 40.79 16.31 -2.34
CA SER A 710 41.52 16.12 -1.09
C SER A 710 41.53 14.66 -0.63
N ILE A 711 40.46 13.90 -0.87
CA ILE A 711 40.38 12.46 -0.57
C ILE A 711 41.41 11.66 -1.37
N TYR A 712 41.63 12.00 -2.65
CA TYR A 712 42.63 11.32 -3.48
C TYR A 712 44.06 11.53 -2.97
N SER A 713 44.34 12.69 -2.37
CA SER A 713 45.62 13.02 -1.75
C SER A 713 45.88 12.31 -0.42
N SER A 714 44.83 11.78 0.22
CA SER A 714 44.91 11.11 1.52
C SER A 714 45.10 9.58 1.38
N PRO A 715 45.64 8.91 2.42
CA PRO A 715 45.91 7.46 2.42
C PRO A 715 44.65 6.60 2.64
N TYR A 716 43.50 7.01 2.08
CA TYR A 716 42.23 6.27 2.19
C TYR A 716 42.20 5.03 1.30
N SER A 717 41.36 4.06 1.67
CA SER A 717 41.20 2.81 0.92
C SER A 717 40.66 3.03 -0.49
N SER A 718 40.89 2.02 -1.33
CA SER A 718 40.37 2.00 -2.69
C SER A 718 38.84 1.97 -2.79
N ARG A 719 38.13 1.66 -1.70
CA ARG A 719 36.67 1.65 -1.64
C ARG A 719 36.11 3.07 -1.75
N ILE A 720 36.63 4.00 -0.94
CA ILE A 720 36.22 5.42 -0.99
C ILE A 720 36.60 6.03 -2.33
N LYS A 721 37.83 5.78 -2.79
CA LYS A 721 38.31 6.33 -4.08
C LYS A 721 37.42 5.88 -5.24
N SER A 722 36.99 4.62 -5.27
CA SER A 722 36.04 4.13 -6.29
C SER A 722 34.67 4.81 -6.21
N LEU A 723 34.13 5.02 -5.01
CA LEU A 723 32.86 5.72 -4.82
C LEU A 723 32.97 7.20 -5.23
N CYS A 724 34.08 7.85 -4.91
CA CYS A 724 34.38 9.20 -5.38
C CYS A 724 34.48 9.24 -6.91
N SER A 725 35.03 8.21 -7.56
CA SER A 725 35.07 8.15 -9.03
C SER A 725 33.65 8.09 -9.63
N PHE A 726 32.75 7.27 -9.07
CA PHE A 726 31.32 7.26 -9.46
C PHE A 726 30.63 8.59 -9.22
N LEU A 727 30.90 9.23 -8.08
CA LEU A 727 30.35 10.54 -7.76
C LEU A 727 30.75 11.58 -8.82
N ILE A 728 32.04 11.67 -9.15
CA ILE A 728 32.54 12.61 -10.15
C ILE A 728 32.01 12.27 -11.55
N PHE A 729 31.89 10.99 -11.89
CA PHE A 729 31.27 10.56 -13.15
C PHE A 729 29.83 11.07 -13.25
N ASN A 730 29.02 10.87 -12.22
CA ASN A 730 27.61 11.29 -12.19
C ASN A 730 27.47 12.83 -12.23
N ILE A 731 28.36 13.57 -11.55
CA ILE A 731 28.43 15.03 -11.64
C ILE A 731 28.71 15.45 -13.10
N LEU A 732 29.74 14.90 -13.74
CA LEU A 732 30.08 15.24 -15.12
C LEU A 732 28.98 14.85 -16.13
N CYS A 733 28.18 13.82 -15.85
CA CYS A 733 27.05 13.42 -16.71
C CYS A 733 25.88 14.41 -16.67
N SER A 734 25.64 15.06 -15.52
CA SER A 734 24.40 15.81 -15.26
C SER A 734 24.59 17.30 -15.02
N ALA A 735 25.80 17.75 -14.70
CA ALA A 735 26.10 19.15 -14.48
C ALA A 735 25.96 19.99 -15.76
N SER A 736 25.48 21.22 -15.60
CA SER A 736 25.38 22.19 -16.66
C SER A 736 26.74 22.77 -17.05
N VAL A 737 26.81 23.30 -18.27
CA VAL A 737 28.03 23.95 -18.80
C VAL A 737 28.52 25.10 -17.91
N MET A 738 27.61 25.78 -17.19
CA MET A 738 27.98 26.87 -16.28
C MET A 738 28.66 26.35 -15.01
N ALA A 739 28.21 25.23 -14.47
CA ALA A 739 28.80 24.61 -13.29
C ALA A 739 30.21 24.05 -13.55
N LEU A 740 30.46 23.60 -14.78
CA LEU A 740 31.76 23.06 -15.22
C LEU A 740 32.76 24.14 -15.68
N ALA A 741 32.42 25.42 -15.62
CA ALA A 741 33.25 26.50 -16.16
C ALA A 741 34.52 26.80 -15.34
N GLN A 742 34.61 26.34 -14.08
CA GLN A 742 35.76 26.58 -13.20
C GLN A 742 36.93 25.63 -13.51
N GLU A 743 37.70 25.92 -14.56
CA GLU A 743 38.73 24.98 -15.08
C GLU A 743 39.84 24.61 -14.07
N ASP A 744 40.19 25.48 -13.12
CA ASP A 744 41.32 25.26 -12.19
C ASP A 744 41.08 24.09 -11.21
N GLU A 745 39.88 24.02 -10.61
CA GLU A 745 39.50 22.96 -9.65
C GLU A 745 39.45 21.60 -10.35
N TRP A 746 38.84 21.56 -11.54
CA TRP A 746 38.76 20.37 -12.38
C TRP A 746 40.14 19.92 -12.87
N LEU A 747 41.06 20.83 -13.16
CA LEU A 747 42.43 20.49 -13.55
C LEU A 747 43.18 19.85 -12.37
N ALA A 748 43.07 20.42 -11.17
CA ALA A 748 43.68 19.87 -9.97
C ALA A 748 43.15 18.46 -9.66
N LEU A 749 41.83 18.25 -9.74
CA LEU A 749 41.22 16.93 -9.59
C LEU A 749 41.71 15.95 -10.67
N THR A 750 41.75 16.39 -11.93
CA THR A 750 42.19 15.55 -13.06
C THR A 750 43.63 15.08 -12.89
N MET A 751 44.54 15.96 -12.47
CA MET A 751 45.93 15.58 -12.18
C MET A 751 46.01 14.52 -11.08
N LYS A 752 45.22 14.64 -10.01
CA LYS A 752 45.16 13.63 -8.93
C LYS A 752 44.57 12.30 -9.39
N LEU A 753 43.52 12.33 -10.23
CA LEU A 753 42.95 11.13 -10.85
C LEU A 753 43.98 10.42 -11.74
N LEU A 754 44.78 11.18 -12.50
CA LEU A 754 45.86 10.64 -13.33
C LEU A 754 47.00 10.05 -12.47
N GLU A 755 47.39 10.69 -11.36
CA GLU A 755 48.36 10.13 -10.40
C GLU A 755 47.86 8.82 -9.77
N TYR A 756 46.58 8.77 -9.38
CA TYR A 756 45.96 7.57 -8.86
C TYR A 756 45.89 6.45 -9.91
N PHE A 757 45.56 6.80 -11.15
CA PHE A 757 45.59 5.88 -12.28
C PHE A 757 47.00 5.33 -12.53
N ASN A 758 48.01 6.20 -12.54
CA ASN A 758 49.40 5.83 -12.80
C ASN A 758 50.00 4.91 -11.72
N SER A 759 49.64 5.14 -10.46
CA SER A 759 50.13 4.35 -9.33
C SER A 759 49.50 2.95 -9.21
N SER A 760 48.39 2.70 -9.92
CA SER A 760 47.66 1.42 -9.91
C SER A 760 47.90 0.55 -11.16
N LEU A 761 48.82 0.98 -12.03
CA LEU A 761 49.10 0.37 -13.33
C LEU A 761 50.03 -0.86 -13.23
N ASP A 762 49.56 -1.92 -12.58
CA ASP A 762 50.23 -3.23 -12.58
C ASP A 762 49.54 -4.19 -13.57
N CYS A 763 50.12 -4.28 -14.77
CA CYS A 763 49.76 -5.23 -15.83
C CYS A 763 48.36 -5.02 -16.45
N ILE A 764 48.14 -5.57 -17.66
CA ILE A 764 46.96 -5.38 -18.56
C ILE A 764 45.68 -6.04 -17.99
N SER A 765 45.51 -6.04 -16.67
CA SER A 765 44.40 -6.69 -15.97
C SER A 765 43.25 -5.70 -15.74
N SER A 766 42.04 -6.12 -16.11
CA SER A 766 40.84 -5.30 -16.19
C SER A 766 40.19 -5.03 -14.82
N HIS A 767 40.89 -4.33 -13.92
CA HIS A 767 40.24 -3.93 -12.67
C HIS A 767 39.10 -2.95 -12.94
N GLN A 768 37.93 -3.19 -12.33
CA GLN A 768 36.73 -2.33 -12.44
C GLN A 768 37.04 -0.85 -12.14
N LYS A 769 38.00 -0.59 -11.24
CA LYS A 769 38.49 0.74 -10.88
C LYS A 769 39.03 1.52 -12.07
N HIS A 770 39.82 0.88 -12.95
CA HIS A 770 40.37 1.53 -14.13
C HIS A 770 39.28 1.88 -15.16
N LYS A 771 38.25 1.03 -15.27
CA LYS A 771 37.12 1.27 -16.20
C LYS A 771 36.36 2.54 -15.84
N ILE A 772 36.08 2.75 -14.54
CA ILE A 772 35.40 3.95 -14.03
C ILE A 772 36.22 5.20 -14.31
N LEU A 773 37.51 5.19 -13.96
CA LEU A 773 38.40 6.33 -14.19
C LEU A 773 38.50 6.69 -15.68
N ILE A 774 38.62 5.68 -16.55
CA ILE A 774 38.59 5.90 -18.00
C ILE A 774 37.25 6.52 -18.43
N GLY A 775 36.14 6.03 -17.88
CA GLY A 775 34.82 6.62 -18.12
C GLY A 775 34.72 8.08 -17.68
N THR A 776 35.28 8.44 -16.52
CA THR A 776 35.38 9.83 -16.06
C THR A 776 36.21 10.68 -17.03
N PHE A 777 37.35 10.18 -17.49
CA PHE A 777 38.17 10.88 -18.49
C PHE A 777 37.44 11.08 -19.81
N CYS A 778 36.65 10.10 -20.27
CA CYS A 778 35.80 10.24 -21.46
C CYS A 778 34.82 11.40 -21.35
N LEU A 779 34.20 11.62 -20.18
CA LEU A 779 33.26 12.74 -19.98
C LEU A 779 33.97 14.10 -19.98
N ILE A 780 35.15 14.19 -19.36
CA ILE A 780 35.96 15.43 -19.41
C ILE A 780 36.30 15.77 -20.87
N LEU A 781 36.72 14.77 -21.65
CA LEU A 781 37.01 14.91 -23.09
C LEU A 781 35.76 15.20 -23.93
N HIS A 782 34.59 14.74 -23.51
CA HIS A 782 33.33 15.06 -24.17
C HIS A 782 32.98 16.54 -24.00
N HIS A 783 33.10 17.07 -22.78
CA HIS A 783 32.81 18.47 -22.48
C HIS A 783 33.79 19.43 -23.17
N SER A 784 35.06 19.04 -23.34
CA SER A 784 36.04 19.86 -24.06
C SER A 784 35.73 20.00 -25.55
N ALA A 785 35.08 19.02 -26.18
CA ALA A 785 34.57 19.18 -27.55
C ALA A 785 33.55 20.34 -27.66
N ASN A 786 32.88 20.70 -26.56
CA ASN A 786 31.98 21.86 -26.46
C ASN A 786 32.67 23.12 -25.89
N LYS A 787 34.01 23.14 -25.83
CA LYS A 787 34.86 24.25 -25.33
C LYS A 787 34.79 24.50 -23.81
N VAL A 788 34.61 23.45 -23.01
CA VAL A 788 34.55 23.49 -21.53
C VAL A 788 35.52 22.44 -20.97
N LEU A 789 36.26 22.71 -19.89
CA LEU A 789 37.27 21.78 -19.34
C LEU A 789 38.46 21.53 -20.31
N MET A 790 38.96 22.59 -20.94
CA MET A 790 40.00 22.49 -21.97
C MET A 790 41.37 22.09 -21.40
N GLU A 791 41.81 22.74 -20.31
CA GLU A 791 43.08 22.40 -19.65
C GLU A 791 43.06 21.00 -19.00
N PRO A 792 42.01 20.57 -18.28
CA PRO A 792 41.86 19.17 -17.83
C PRO A 792 41.99 18.16 -18.96
N ALA A 793 41.33 18.41 -20.10
CA ALA A 793 41.39 17.54 -21.26
C ALA A 793 42.80 17.49 -21.89
N LYS A 794 43.55 18.60 -21.93
CA LYS A 794 44.98 18.59 -22.34
C LYS A 794 45.82 17.67 -21.47
N ALA A 795 45.63 17.71 -20.15
CA ALA A 795 46.37 16.88 -19.21
C ALA A 795 46.11 15.37 -19.43
N ILE A 796 44.86 15.00 -19.75
CA ILE A 796 44.47 13.61 -20.06
C ILE A 796 45.11 13.14 -21.37
N ILE A 797 44.97 13.94 -22.43
CA ILE A 797 45.41 13.58 -23.78
C ILE A 797 46.93 13.39 -23.86
N LEU A 798 47.70 14.24 -23.18
CA LEU A 798 49.17 14.25 -23.20
C LEU A 798 49.80 13.33 -22.14
N ASN A 799 48.99 12.56 -21.42
CA ASN A 799 49.49 11.67 -20.37
C ASN A 799 50.20 10.45 -20.96
N SER A 800 51.51 10.33 -20.70
CA SER A 800 52.34 9.25 -21.26
C SER A 800 51.92 7.84 -20.82
N SER A 801 51.41 7.68 -19.60
CA SER A 801 50.92 6.39 -19.10
C SER A 801 49.64 5.96 -19.81
N LEU A 802 48.66 6.86 -20.00
CA LEU A 802 47.44 6.55 -20.74
C LEU A 802 47.73 6.23 -22.21
N VAL A 803 48.67 6.95 -22.83
CA VAL A 803 49.16 6.66 -24.18
C VAL A 803 49.76 5.25 -24.24
N SER A 804 50.71 4.94 -23.35
CA SER A 804 51.36 3.62 -23.34
C SER A 804 50.40 2.46 -23.04
N LEU A 805 49.40 2.67 -22.18
CA LEU A 805 48.34 1.71 -21.91
C LEU A 805 47.46 1.48 -23.14
N THR A 806 47.04 2.57 -23.80
CA THR A 806 46.23 2.51 -25.03
C THR A 806 46.97 1.73 -26.11
N ASP A 807 48.24 2.05 -26.33
CA ASP A 807 49.12 1.33 -27.26
C ASP A 807 49.27 -0.14 -26.89
N GLY A 808 49.49 -0.45 -25.60
CA GLY A 808 49.62 -1.82 -25.10
C GLY A 808 48.36 -2.68 -25.32
N VAL A 809 47.18 -2.12 -25.02
CA VAL A 809 45.89 -2.81 -25.22
C VAL A 809 45.60 -3.01 -26.71
N ILE A 810 45.90 -2.02 -27.55
CA ILE A 810 45.76 -2.13 -29.01
C ILE A 810 46.72 -3.18 -29.56
N GLN A 811 47.98 -3.21 -29.10
CA GLN A 811 48.95 -4.24 -29.50
C GLN A 811 48.51 -5.65 -29.09
N GLU A 812 47.93 -5.82 -27.90
CA GLU A 812 47.36 -7.10 -27.48
C GLU A 812 46.16 -7.50 -28.36
N ALA A 813 45.28 -6.56 -28.67
CA ALA A 813 44.16 -6.80 -29.59
C ALA A 813 44.64 -7.19 -31.00
N ARG A 814 45.73 -6.56 -31.49
CA ARG A 814 46.37 -6.93 -32.76
C ARG A 814 46.94 -8.36 -32.71
N ALA A 815 47.59 -8.74 -31.61
CA ALA A 815 48.19 -10.05 -31.44
C ALA A 815 47.14 -11.17 -31.42
N LYS A 816 45.94 -10.89 -30.88
CA LYS A 816 44.80 -11.83 -30.89
C LYS A 816 44.24 -12.10 -32.29
N GLY A 817 44.23 -11.09 -33.17
CA GLY A 817 43.79 -11.27 -34.56
C GLY A 817 42.37 -11.87 -34.64
N PRO A 818 42.14 -12.99 -35.36
CA PRO A 818 40.81 -13.61 -35.46
C PRO A 818 40.20 -14.06 -34.13
N SER A 819 41.00 -14.36 -33.10
CA SER A 819 40.46 -14.77 -31.79
C SER A 819 39.81 -13.63 -31.02
N LEU A 820 40.00 -12.37 -31.46
CA LEU A 820 39.35 -11.20 -30.88
C LEU A 820 37.81 -11.31 -30.91
N LEU A 821 37.26 -12.06 -31.85
CA LEU A 821 35.81 -12.30 -32.00
C LEU A 821 35.21 -13.08 -30.82
N GLN A 822 36.03 -13.76 -30.01
CA GLN A 822 35.63 -14.46 -28.78
C GLN A 822 35.62 -13.53 -27.55
N HIS A 823 36.20 -12.33 -27.66
CA HIS A 823 36.32 -11.37 -26.58
C HIS A 823 35.20 -10.31 -26.64
N ASN A 824 33.99 -10.73 -26.28
CA ASN A 824 32.79 -9.88 -26.26
C ASN A 824 32.75 -8.96 -25.02
N GLN A 825 31.70 -8.12 -24.93
CA GLN A 825 31.45 -7.18 -23.82
C GLN A 825 31.50 -7.81 -22.42
N GLU A 826 31.12 -9.09 -22.29
CA GLU A 826 31.12 -9.84 -21.04
C GLU A 826 32.51 -10.34 -20.63
N THR A 827 33.47 -10.35 -21.55
CA THR A 827 34.85 -10.74 -21.24
C THR A 827 35.60 -9.57 -20.65
N ASP A 828 36.44 -9.84 -19.65
CA ASP A 828 37.28 -8.84 -18.97
C ASP A 828 38.06 -7.94 -19.94
N PHE A 829 38.73 -8.56 -20.91
CA PHE A 829 39.47 -7.87 -21.97
C PHE A 829 38.55 -7.12 -22.93
N GLY A 830 37.45 -7.73 -23.40
CA GLY A 830 36.53 -7.10 -24.36
C GLY A 830 35.83 -5.87 -23.77
N GLY A 831 35.37 -5.96 -22.52
CA GLY A 831 34.82 -4.82 -21.78
C GLY A 831 35.84 -3.71 -21.55
N PHE A 832 37.09 -4.04 -21.21
CA PHE A 832 38.16 -3.04 -21.05
C PHE A 832 38.54 -2.37 -22.39
N MET A 833 38.64 -3.16 -23.46
CA MET A 833 38.92 -2.65 -24.82
C MET A 833 37.87 -1.64 -25.27
N ILE A 834 36.61 -1.85 -24.92
CA ILE A 834 35.52 -0.92 -25.25
C ILE A 834 35.73 0.44 -24.56
N PHE A 835 36.10 0.46 -23.27
CA PHE A 835 36.41 1.71 -22.58
C PHE A 835 37.61 2.43 -23.21
N ILE A 836 38.66 1.70 -23.59
CA ILE A 836 39.82 2.27 -24.29
C ILE A 836 39.42 2.87 -25.65
N LEU A 837 38.56 2.18 -26.41
CA LEU A 837 38.07 2.71 -27.68
C LEU A 837 37.16 3.94 -27.51
N GLN A 838 36.35 3.97 -26.45
CA GLN A 838 35.57 5.16 -26.09
C GLN A 838 36.49 6.32 -25.71
N LEU A 839 37.55 6.06 -24.92
CA LEU A 839 38.54 7.07 -24.57
C LEU A 839 39.19 7.66 -25.82
N VAL A 840 39.67 6.80 -26.72
CA VAL A 840 40.24 7.21 -28.01
C VAL A 840 39.23 8.03 -28.82
N TYR A 841 37.98 7.61 -28.88
CA TYR A 841 36.93 8.36 -29.58
C TYR A 841 36.77 9.79 -29.03
N PHE A 842 36.58 9.93 -27.71
CA PHE A 842 36.42 11.24 -27.10
C PHE A 842 37.71 12.07 -27.16
N SER A 843 38.89 11.44 -27.11
CA SER A 843 40.18 12.11 -27.35
C SER A 843 40.23 12.71 -28.76
N LEU A 844 39.84 11.96 -29.80
CA LEU A 844 39.79 12.46 -31.18
C LEU A 844 38.88 13.68 -31.33
N ARG A 845 37.69 13.67 -30.71
CA ARG A 845 36.80 14.84 -30.75
C ARG A 845 37.33 16.04 -29.98
N SER A 846 37.93 15.78 -28.82
CA SER A 846 38.52 16.80 -27.98
C SER A 846 39.71 17.50 -28.65
N LEU A 847 40.50 16.77 -29.44
CA LEU A 847 41.66 17.32 -30.18
C LEU A 847 41.29 18.47 -31.12
N HIS A 848 40.12 18.41 -31.76
CA HIS A 848 39.58 19.50 -32.58
C HIS A 848 39.41 20.80 -31.81
N ALA A 849 38.94 20.73 -30.56
CA ALA A 849 38.73 21.92 -29.76
C ALA A 849 40.03 22.48 -29.17
N ILE A 850 40.99 21.61 -28.85
CA ILE A 850 42.12 21.93 -27.96
C ILE A 850 43.38 22.40 -28.70
N LEU A 851 43.74 21.80 -29.83
CA LEU A 851 45.10 21.91 -30.41
C LEU A 851 45.16 22.52 -31.82
N ASP A 852 44.09 23.16 -32.30
CA ASP A 852 44.03 23.73 -33.64
C ASP A 852 44.94 24.98 -33.73
N PRO A 853 46.14 24.92 -34.37
CA PRO A 853 46.41 24.33 -35.69
C PRO A 853 47.68 23.43 -35.78
N ASN A 854 48.19 22.88 -34.67
CA ASN A 854 49.52 22.23 -34.66
C ASN A 854 49.51 20.70 -34.88
N ILE A 855 48.35 20.06 -34.93
CA ILE A 855 48.25 18.61 -35.17
C ILE A 855 48.21 18.33 -36.68
N ASP A 856 49.14 17.50 -37.15
CA ASP A 856 49.05 16.90 -38.49
C ASP A 856 48.21 15.62 -38.40
N TRP A 857 46.91 15.72 -38.74
CA TRP A 857 46.00 14.56 -38.71
C TRP A 857 46.44 13.44 -39.67
N GLN A 858 47.32 13.74 -40.64
CA GLN A 858 47.87 12.72 -41.53
C GLN A 858 48.87 11.78 -40.83
N GLU A 859 49.33 12.06 -39.60
CA GLU A 859 50.13 11.12 -38.80
C GLU A 859 49.36 9.81 -38.51
N PHE A 860 48.03 9.88 -38.34
CA PHE A 860 47.18 8.70 -38.13
C PHE A 860 47.01 7.82 -39.38
N LEU A 861 47.47 8.27 -40.55
CA LEU A 861 47.43 7.55 -41.84
C LEU A 861 48.74 6.84 -42.20
N GLN A 862 49.82 7.02 -41.43
CA GLN A 862 51.11 6.43 -41.75
C GLN A 862 51.14 4.91 -41.44
N ASP A 863 51.69 4.14 -42.38
CA ASP A 863 51.87 2.69 -42.26
C ASP A 863 53.18 2.43 -41.51
N SER A 864 53.10 2.19 -40.21
CA SER A 864 54.28 2.18 -39.35
C SER A 864 54.81 0.76 -39.15
N ASP A 865 55.76 0.34 -39.99
CA ASP A 865 56.69 -0.77 -39.66
C ASP A 865 57.63 -0.40 -38.49
N ASN A 866 57.59 0.84 -37.99
CA ASN A 866 58.25 1.30 -36.76
C ASN A 866 57.23 1.78 -35.72
N PRO A 867 57.23 1.23 -34.49
CA PRO A 867 56.31 1.66 -33.43
C PRO A 867 56.75 3.01 -32.87
N GLN A 868 56.43 4.11 -33.55
CA GLN A 868 56.41 5.42 -32.90
C GLN A 868 55.05 5.56 -32.23
N SER A 869 55.05 5.50 -30.89
CA SER A 869 53.88 5.82 -30.07
C SER A 869 53.44 7.25 -30.35
N PHE A 870 52.14 7.47 -30.50
CA PHE A 870 51.60 8.83 -30.61
C PHE A 870 51.99 9.65 -29.37
N CYS A 871 52.20 10.96 -29.52
CA CYS A 871 52.41 11.85 -28.37
C CYS A 871 51.11 12.12 -27.56
N VAL A 872 50.00 11.53 -28.02
CA VAL A 872 48.61 11.87 -27.71
C VAL A 872 47.82 10.56 -27.69
N VAL A 873 46.83 10.42 -26.80
CA VAL A 873 45.91 9.28 -26.82
C VAL A 873 45.17 9.22 -28.17
N GLY A 874 45.49 8.20 -28.97
CA GLY A 874 44.98 8.06 -30.32
C GLY A 874 45.21 6.66 -30.88
N ILE A 875 44.76 6.42 -32.12
CA ILE A 875 44.88 5.14 -32.80
C ILE A 875 45.09 5.32 -34.30
N SER A 876 45.90 4.47 -34.92
CA SER A 876 46.10 4.52 -36.38
C SER A 876 44.88 4.00 -37.15
N CYS A 877 44.68 4.51 -38.37
CA CYS A 877 43.62 4.03 -39.26
C CYS A 877 43.76 2.52 -39.55
N HIS A 878 44.99 2.00 -39.65
CA HIS A 878 45.25 0.58 -39.85
C HIS A 878 44.72 -0.29 -38.70
N ASP A 879 44.91 0.14 -37.47
CA ASP A 879 44.47 -0.64 -36.31
C ASP A 879 42.96 -0.64 -36.17
N LEU A 880 42.34 0.52 -36.40
CA LEU A 880 40.89 0.62 -36.47
C LEU A 880 40.33 -0.33 -37.52
N CYS A 881 40.92 -0.38 -38.71
CA CYS A 881 40.51 -1.33 -39.75
C CYS A 881 40.66 -2.80 -39.30
N ARG A 882 41.74 -3.16 -38.59
CA ARG A 882 41.93 -4.52 -38.06
C ARG A 882 40.91 -4.86 -36.97
N LEU A 883 40.60 -3.93 -36.08
CA LEU A 883 39.60 -4.08 -35.03
C LEU A 883 38.19 -4.20 -35.63
N MET A 884 37.87 -3.43 -36.66
CA MET A 884 36.61 -3.52 -37.40
C MET A 884 36.49 -4.86 -38.15
N TYR A 885 37.59 -5.39 -38.67
CA TYR A 885 37.60 -6.65 -39.40
C TYR A 885 37.41 -7.85 -38.44
N PHE A 886 38.16 -7.93 -37.34
CA PHE A 886 38.19 -9.09 -36.44
C PHE A 886 37.36 -8.96 -35.15
N GLY A 887 36.95 -7.75 -34.76
CA GLY A 887 36.29 -7.50 -33.48
C GLY A 887 34.80 -7.90 -33.45
N PRO A 888 34.20 -8.03 -32.25
CA PRO A 888 32.76 -8.19 -32.08
C PRO A 888 31.99 -6.88 -32.27
N CYS A 889 30.66 -6.94 -32.41
CA CYS A 889 29.82 -5.78 -32.80
C CYS A 889 30.11 -4.47 -32.03
N PRO A 890 30.22 -4.44 -30.69
CA PRO A 890 30.47 -3.19 -29.96
C PRO A 890 31.84 -2.57 -30.23
N ILE A 891 32.85 -3.42 -30.46
CA ILE A 891 34.20 -2.98 -30.85
C ILE A 891 34.17 -2.45 -32.29
N LYS A 892 33.48 -3.13 -33.21
CA LYS A 892 33.31 -2.65 -34.60
C LYS A 892 32.61 -1.29 -34.65
N LEU A 893 31.58 -1.11 -33.84
CA LEU A 893 30.80 0.11 -33.75
C LEU A 893 31.68 1.30 -33.37
N ILE A 894 32.34 1.26 -32.21
CA ILE A 894 33.18 2.38 -31.75
C ILE A 894 34.37 2.58 -32.69
N ALA A 895 35.03 1.50 -33.13
CA ALA A 895 36.16 1.61 -34.06
C ALA A 895 35.75 2.25 -35.40
N SER A 896 34.58 1.91 -35.94
CA SER A 896 34.04 2.56 -37.15
C SER A 896 33.75 4.05 -36.93
N GLN A 897 33.32 4.42 -35.73
CA GLN A 897 33.09 5.83 -35.37
C GLN A 897 34.40 6.61 -35.26
N CYS A 898 35.43 6.04 -34.62
CA CYS A 898 36.76 6.64 -34.58
C CYS A 898 37.36 6.82 -35.98
N LEU A 899 37.15 5.83 -36.86
CA LEU A 899 37.63 5.89 -38.24
C LEU A 899 36.93 7.02 -39.03
N LEU A 900 35.61 7.15 -38.85
CA LEU A 900 34.84 8.23 -39.45
C LEU A 900 35.32 9.60 -38.96
N GLU A 901 35.52 9.77 -37.66
CA GLU A 901 36.04 11.01 -37.08
C GLU A 901 37.40 11.38 -37.69
N LEU A 902 38.35 10.44 -37.72
CA LEU A 902 39.68 10.66 -38.32
C LEU A 902 39.62 11.03 -39.80
N ILE A 903 38.84 10.30 -40.60
CA ILE A 903 38.71 10.59 -42.04
C ILE A 903 38.07 11.96 -42.26
N THR A 904 37.10 12.33 -41.43
CA THR A 904 36.46 13.65 -41.47
C THR A 904 37.49 14.74 -41.18
N SER A 905 38.23 14.63 -40.07
CA SER A 905 39.28 15.59 -39.70
C SER A 905 40.36 15.73 -40.77
N ILE A 906 40.82 14.61 -41.33
CA ILE A 906 41.82 14.61 -42.40
C ILE A 906 41.25 15.29 -43.65
N SER A 907 39.99 15.01 -44.00
CA SER A 907 39.35 15.62 -45.16
C SER A 907 39.19 17.14 -44.99
N GLU A 908 38.78 17.60 -43.82
CA GLU A 908 38.63 19.02 -43.49
C GLU A 908 39.98 19.74 -43.52
N GLN A 909 41.00 19.19 -42.85
CA GLN A 909 42.35 19.75 -42.84
C GLN A 909 42.94 19.83 -44.26
N ARG A 910 42.69 18.82 -45.10
CA ARG A 910 43.11 18.84 -46.51
C ARG A 910 42.40 19.89 -47.34
N SER A 911 41.09 20.06 -47.14
CA SER A 911 40.31 21.09 -47.85
C SER A 911 40.77 22.51 -47.49
N TYR A 912 41.17 22.72 -46.23
CA TYR A 912 41.63 24.02 -45.74
C TYR A 912 43.10 24.32 -46.13
N LEU A 913 44.00 23.34 -46.01
CA LEU A 913 45.44 23.53 -46.24
C LEU A 913 45.91 23.19 -47.66
N ASN A 914 45.05 22.63 -48.53
CA ASN A 914 45.43 22.09 -49.85
C ASN A 914 46.62 21.10 -49.80
N ALA A 915 46.71 20.33 -48.71
CA ALA A 915 47.82 19.40 -48.49
C ALA A 915 47.69 18.10 -49.32
N GLU A 916 48.80 17.63 -49.89
CA GLU A 916 48.89 16.30 -50.52
C GLU A 916 48.75 15.18 -49.47
N LEU A 917 48.28 14.01 -49.91
CA LEU A 917 48.07 12.84 -49.06
C LEU A 917 49.41 12.11 -48.82
N ARG A 918 49.85 12.03 -47.56
CA ARG A 918 51.07 11.32 -47.16
C ARG A 918 50.83 9.83 -46.87
N CYS A 919 50.28 9.10 -47.83
CA CYS A 919 49.95 7.69 -47.67
C CYS A 919 50.26 6.89 -48.93
N SER A 920 50.64 5.61 -48.78
CA SER A 920 50.90 4.75 -49.95
C SER A 920 49.59 4.29 -50.60
N ALA A 921 49.58 4.24 -51.94
CA ALA A 921 48.47 3.69 -52.73
C ALA A 921 48.06 2.27 -52.32
N LYS A 922 49.00 1.46 -51.79
CA LYS A 922 48.72 0.10 -51.32
C LYS A 922 47.98 0.10 -49.98
N TYR A 923 48.37 0.97 -49.06
CA TYR A 923 47.73 1.10 -47.76
C TYR A 923 46.31 1.64 -47.87
N MET A 924 46.10 2.66 -48.71
CA MET A 924 44.75 3.18 -48.98
C MET A 924 43.81 2.11 -49.56
N LYS A 925 44.30 1.19 -50.40
CA LYS A 925 43.49 0.05 -50.88
C LYS A 925 43.04 -0.85 -49.74
N SER A 926 43.89 -1.09 -48.75
CA SER A 926 43.56 -1.92 -47.60
C SER A 926 42.45 -1.31 -46.76
N ILE A 927 42.53 0.01 -46.49
CA ILE A 927 41.47 0.75 -45.78
C ILE A 927 40.17 0.70 -46.57
N ILE A 928 40.21 1.04 -47.87
CA ILE A 928 39.03 1.02 -48.74
C ILE A 928 38.39 -0.37 -48.77
N ALA A 929 39.17 -1.45 -48.86
CA ALA A 929 38.63 -2.81 -48.91
C ALA A 929 37.90 -3.21 -47.61
N VAL A 930 38.42 -2.81 -46.44
CA VAL A 930 37.77 -3.08 -45.15
C VAL A 930 36.47 -2.31 -45.03
N VAL A 931 36.50 -1.02 -45.39
CA VAL A 931 35.32 -0.15 -45.36
C VAL A 931 34.26 -0.62 -46.36
N GLU A 932 34.63 -0.91 -47.62
CA GLU A 932 33.73 -1.46 -48.65
C GLU A 932 33.04 -2.75 -48.18
N GLY A 933 33.78 -3.65 -47.51
CA GLY A 933 33.21 -4.90 -46.99
C GLY A 933 32.21 -4.70 -45.84
N LEU A 934 32.34 -3.63 -45.06
CA LEU A 934 31.49 -3.34 -43.90
C LEU A 934 30.30 -2.42 -44.21
N VAL A 935 30.19 -1.88 -45.43
CA VAL A 935 28.97 -1.20 -45.91
C VAL A 935 27.74 -2.12 -45.86
N PHE A 936 27.94 -3.44 -45.99
CA PHE A 936 26.88 -4.44 -45.89
C PHE A 936 26.75 -5.07 -44.49
N SER A 937 27.30 -4.43 -43.45
CA SER A 937 27.18 -4.91 -42.07
C SER A 937 25.71 -5.05 -41.65
N GLN A 938 25.42 -6.08 -40.83
CA GLN A 938 24.12 -6.23 -40.17
C GLN A 938 23.86 -5.12 -39.15
N ASP A 939 24.92 -4.58 -38.56
CA ASP A 939 24.83 -3.39 -37.71
C ASP A 939 24.72 -2.14 -38.59
N SER A 940 23.55 -1.50 -38.54
CA SER A 940 23.23 -0.34 -39.38
C SER A 940 24.12 0.86 -39.12
N ARG A 941 24.63 1.06 -37.90
CA ARG A 941 25.52 2.19 -37.57
C ARG A 941 26.93 1.96 -38.08
N VAL A 942 27.43 0.72 -37.96
CA VAL A 942 28.72 0.35 -38.57
C VAL A 942 28.67 0.56 -40.09
N ALA A 943 27.58 0.12 -40.74
CA ALA A 943 27.37 0.33 -42.17
C ALA A 943 27.35 1.83 -42.54
N GLU A 944 26.67 2.65 -41.74
CA GLU A 944 26.57 4.11 -41.93
C GLU A 944 27.92 4.81 -41.79
N ASN A 945 28.67 4.47 -40.75
CA ASN A 945 30.00 5.02 -40.49
C ASN A 945 30.98 4.64 -41.61
N CYS A 946 30.98 3.37 -42.03
CA CYS A 946 31.80 2.89 -43.13
C CYS A 946 31.40 3.54 -44.46
N GLY A 947 30.10 3.62 -44.75
CA GLY A 947 29.59 4.27 -45.95
C GLY A 947 29.97 5.74 -46.05
N SER A 948 29.86 6.47 -44.93
CA SER A 948 30.24 7.88 -44.84
C SER A 948 31.75 8.05 -45.01
N SER A 949 32.55 7.21 -44.32
CA SER A 949 34.01 7.16 -44.46
C SER A 949 34.43 6.92 -45.91
N LEU A 950 33.81 5.93 -46.59
CA LEU A 950 34.06 5.64 -47.99
C LEU A 950 33.70 6.82 -48.89
N SER A 951 32.53 7.44 -48.66
CA SER A 951 32.07 8.59 -49.43
C SER A 951 33.01 9.79 -49.33
N MET A 952 33.65 10.00 -48.18
CA MET A 952 34.66 11.05 -47.97
C MET A 952 35.98 10.70 -48.65
N ILE A 953 36.49 9.48 -48.47
CA ILE A 953 37.71 9.02 -49.15
C ILE A 953 37.59 9.16 -50.67
N LEU A 954 36.43 8.81 -51.24
CA LEU A 954 36.16 8.92 -52.67
C LEU A 954 36.20 10.37 -53.19
N ARG A 955 35.93 11.37 -52.34
CA ARG A 955 35.93 12.79 -52.72
C ARG A 955 37.31 13.44 -52.70
N TRP A 956 38.35 12.73 -52.26
CA TRP A 956 39.70 13.28 -52.22
C TRP A 956 40.23 13.52 -53.65
N GLU A 957 40.25 14.79 -54.09
CA GLU A 957 40.48 15.19 -55.48
C GLU A 957 41.89 14.89 -56.02
N ASN A 958 42.89 14.69 -55.15
CA ASN A 958 44.30 14.49 -55.51
C ASN A 958 44.83 13.10 -55.12
N PHE A 959 44.16 12.05 -55.60
CA PHE A 959 44.82 10.76 -55.77
C PHE A 959 45.81 10.90 -56.93
N GLY A 960 47.07 10.50 -56.75
CA GLY A 960 48.05 10.53 -57.84
C GLY A 960 47.51 9.84 -59.11
N SER A 961 48.08 10.12 -60.29
CA SER A 961 47.57 9.60 -61.58
C SER A 961 47.37 8.08 -61.63
N GLN A 962 48.08 7.31 -60.78
CA GLN A 962 47.90 5.86 -60.61
C GLN A 962 46.74 5.47 -59.67
N GLU A 963 46.37 6.31 -58.71
CA GLU A 963 45.37 6.03 -57.67
C GLU A 963 43.94 6.34 -58.14
N ASN A 964 43.76 7.39 -58.95
CA ASN A 964 42.50 7.69 -59.63
C ASN A 964 42.03 6.54 -60.55
N THR A 965 42.95 5.75 -61.09
CA THR A 965 42.65 4.52 -61.84
C THR A 965 42.13 3.36 -60.98
N LEU A 966 42.35 3.38 -59.65
CA LEU A 966 41.98 2.30 -58.74
C LEU A 966 40.50 2.35 -58.38
N VAL A 967 40.01 3.52 -57.99
CA VAL A 967 38.59 3.76 -57.68
C VAL A 967 37.73 3.50 -58.91
N ARG A 968 38.18 3.96 -60.09
CA ARG A 968 37.49 3.74 -61.37
C ARG A 968 37.33 2.26 -61.74
N LYS A 969 38.16 1.36 -61.17
CA LYS A 969 38.13 -0.10 -61.44
C LYS A 969 37.68 -0.95 -60.24
N SER A 970 37.19 -0.35 -59.14
CA SER A 970 36.73 -1.12 -57.98
C SER A 970 35.51 -1.98 -58.36
N LYS A 971 35.67 -3.30 -58.25
CA LYS A 971 34.57 -4.26 -58.45
C LYS A 971 33.55 -4.19 -57.31
N TRP A 972 33.98 -3.80 -56.11
CA TRP A 972 33.12 -3.66 -54.94
C TRP A 972 32.24 -2.43 -55.02
N SER A 973 32.79 -1.28 -55.40
CA SER A 973 32.01 -0.08 -55.68
C SER A 973 30.95 -0.35 -56.76
N ARG A 974 31.30 -1.12 -57.80
CA ARG A 974 30.34 -1.57 -58.81
C ARG A 974 29.26 -2.50 -58.25
N LEU A 975 29.62 -3.48 -57.42
CA LEU A 975 28.67 -4.37 -56.76
C LEU A 975 27.69 -3.60 -55.84
N ILE A 976 28.18 -2.63 -55.06
CA ILE A 976 27.35 -1.77 -54.21
C ILE A 976 26.33 -1.01 -55.07
N MET A 977 26.74 -0.50 -56.24
CA MET A 977 25.83 0.19 -57.17
C MET A 977 24.85 -0.74 -57.89
N GLU A 978 25.28 -1.95 -58.26
CA GLU A 978 24.40 -2.97 -58.86
C GLU A 978 23.32 -3.43 -57.86
N GLU A 979 23.68 -3.74 -56.63
CA GLU A 979 22.72 -4.08 -55.56
C GLU A 979 21.79 -2.90 -55.22
N PHE A 980 22.33 -1.68 -55.18
CA PHE A 980 21.54 -0.47 -54.93
C PHE A 980 20.51 -0.21 -56.04
N THR A 981 20.91 -0.33 -57.31
CA THR A 981 20.01 -0.14 -58.46
C THR A 981 18.93 -1.23 -58.53
N VAL A 982 19.26 -2.49 -58.20
CA VAL A 982 18.28 -3.57 -58.05
C VAL A 982 17.27 -3.26 -56.92
N ALA A 983 17.76 -2.80 -55.76
CA ALA A 983 16.90 -2.45 -54.63
C ALA A 983 15.96 -1.27 -54.92
N LEU A 984 16.39 -0.32 -55.75
CA LEU A 984 15.58 0.83 -56.20
C LEU A 984 14.56 0.48 -57.29
N THR A 985 14.80 -0.57 -58.10
CA THR A 985 13.95 -0.97 -59.23
C THR A 985 12.96 -2.09 -58.89
N ALA A 986 13.08 -2.75 -57.74
CA ALA A 986 12.19 -3.83 -57.31
C ALA A 986 10.84 -3.31 -56.72
N PRO A 987 9.69 -3.60 -57.36
CA PRO A 987 8.38 -3.20 -56.84
C PRO A 987 7.99 -4.06 -55.61
N GLY A 988 7.78 -3.42 -54.46
CA GLY A 988 7.24 -4.06 -53.24
C GLY A 988 8.18 -4.13 -52.02
N LEU A 989 9.49 -3.93 -52.17
CA LEU A 989 10.44 -3.83 -51.04
C LEU A 989 10.45 -2.44 -50.38
N THR A 990 9.92 -1.43 -51.07
CA THR A 990 9.89 -0.03 -50.63
C THR A 990 8.64 0.33 -49.82
N SER A 991 7.74 -0.62 -49.51
CA SER A 991 6.46 -0.31 -48.85
C SER A 991 6.54 -0.15 -47.32
N LYS A 992 7.70 -0.39 -46.71
CA LYS A 992 7.96 -0.18 -45.27
C LYS A 992 9.32 0.50 -45.08
N SER A 993 9.39 1.81 -45.36
CA SER A 993 10.57 2.69 -45.24
C SER A 993 11.81 2.23 -46.02
N PHE A 994 12.47 3.15 -46.71
CA PHE A 994 13.79 2.89 -47.28
C PHE A 994 14.75 2.39 -46.20
N SER A 995 15.49 1.29 -46.47
CA SER A 995 16.44 0.76 -45.49
C SER A 995 17.64 1.70 -45.35
N ASN A 996 18.27 1.76 -44.17
CA ASN A 996 19.46 2.60 -43.94
C ASN A 996 20.58 2.32 -44.97
N HIS A 997 20.71 1.08 -45.44
CA HIS A 997 21.66 0.69 -46.48
C HIS A 997 21.45 1.43 -47.81
N GLN A 998 20.21 1.80 -48.16
CA GLN A 998 19.91 2.56 -49.37
C GLN A 998 20.32 4.04 -49.25
N LYS A 999 20.18 4.66 -48.06
CA LYS A 999 20.70 6.02 -47.80
C LYS A 999 22.22 6.06 -47.99
N ILE A 1000 22.90 5.06 -47.44
CA ILE A 1000 24.36 4.91 -47.52
C ILE A 1000 24.82 4.75 -48.96
N ALA A 1001 24.20 3.84 -49.71
CA ALA A 1001 24.53 3.61 -51.11
C ALA A 1001 24.27 4.85 -51.99
N ALA A 1002 23.21 5.63 -51.71
CA ALA A 1002 22.96 6.89 -52.41
C ALA A 1002 24.09 7.92 -52.20
N SER A 1003 24.61 8.06 -50.96
CA SER A 1003 25.75 8.93 -50.66
C SER A 1003 27.03 8.50 -51.41
N ILE A 1004 27.30 7.19 -51.45
CA ILE A 1004 28.43 6.62 -52.20
C ILE A 1004 28.27 6.90 -53.70
N ALA A 1005 27.06 6.73 -54.25
CA ALA A 1005 26.74 7.02 -55.65
C ALA A 1005 27.00 8.49 -56.01
N VAL A 1006 26.58 9.44 -55.16
CA VAL A 1006 26.88 10.87 -55.32
C VAL A 1006 28.39 11.12 -55.35
N SER A 1007 29.14 10.54 -54.41
CA SER A 1007 30.60 10.70 -54.41
C SER A 1007 31.27 10.13 -55.66
N LEU A 1008 30.77 9.01 -56.21
CA LEU A 1008 31.28 8.44 -57.47
C LEU A 1008 30.94 9.30 -58.70
N LEU A 1009 29.76 9.93 -58.72
CA LEU A 1009 29.34 10.84 -59.80
C LEU A 1009 30.14 12.14 -59.82
N LYS A 1010 30.63 12.59 -58.66
CA LYS A 1010 31.50 13.78 -58.54
C LYS A 1010 32.95 13.57 -58.97
N LEU A 1011 33.35 12.32 -59.27
CA LEU A 1011 34.70 12.04 -59.76
C LEU A 1011 34.94 12.64 -61.15
N SER A 1012 36.11 13.25 -61.36
CA SER A 1012 36.51 13.79 -62.66
C SER A 1012 37.64 12.96 -63.30
N PRO A 1013 37.41 12.22 -64.40
CA PRO A 1013 36.13 11.86 -65.03
C PRO A 1013 35.41 10.72 -64.30
N VAL A 1014 34.08 10.69 -64.46
CA VAL A 1014 33.15 9.70 -63.91
C VAL A 1014 33.48 8.28 -64.44
N PRO A 1015 33.37 7.21 -63.63
CA PRO A 1015 33.66 5.85 -64.11
C PRO A 1015 32.74 5.40 -65.25
N ASP A 1016 33.32 4.89 -66.34
CA ASP A 1016 32.56 4.51 -67.56
C ASP A 1016 31.45 3.48 -67.29
N TRP A 1017 31.67 2.52 -66.37
CA TRP A 1017 30.66 1.51 -66.04
C TRP A 1017 29.43 2.09 -65.32
N LEU A 1018 29.58 3.25 -64.68
CA LEU A 1018 28.46 3.94 -64.03
C LEU A 1018 27.46 4.47 -65.08
N THR A 1019 27.97 4.86 -66.26
CA THR A 1019 27.13 5.28 -67.38
C THR A 1019 26.24 4.16 -67.91
N SER A 1020 26.73 2.91 -67.85
CA SER A 1020 25.96 1.73 -68.25
C SER A 1020 24.97 1.26 -67.19
N LEU A 1021 25.16 1.64 -65.92
CA LEU A 1021 24.25 1.29 -64.82
C LEU A 1021 23.09 2.29 -64.69
N PHE A 1022 23.33 3.59 -64.87
CA PHE A 1022 22.28 4.60 -64.88
C PHE A 1022 21.80 4.89 -66.29
N ASP A 1023 21.32 3.86 -66.99
CA ASP A 1023 20.72 4.03 -68.31
C ASP A 1023 19.29 4.61 -68.20
N ASN A 1024 18.75 5.07 -69.33
CA ASN A 1024 17.43 5.70 -69.38
C ASN A 1024 16.31 4.77 -68.90
N SER A 1025 16.45 3.44 -69.08
CA SER A 1025 15.43 2.45 -68.71
C SER A 1025 15.41 2.19 -67.20
N LEU A 1026 16.59 2.08 -66.59
CA LEU A 1026 16.79 1.89 -65.15
C LEU A 1026 16.37 3.14 -64.38
N ILE A 1027 16.77 4.34 -64.83
CA ILE A 1027 16.33 5.60 -64.19
C ILE A 1027 14.79 5.71 -64.24
N SER A 1028 14.17 5.38 -65.37
CA SER A 1028 12.71 5.38 -65.51
C SER A 1028 12.05 4.39 -64.53
N GLY A 1029 12.62 3.19 -64.38
CA GLY A 1029 12.16 2.18 -63.44
C GLY A 1029 12.29 2.60 -61.98
N VAL A 1030 13.40 3.27 -61.61
CA VAL A 1030 13.59 3.83 -60.27
C VAL A 1030 12.57 4.93 -59.99
N VAL A 1031 12.42 5.90 -60.89
CA VAL A 1031 11.49 7.03 -60.73
C VAL A 1031 10.04 6.55 -60.59
N ALA A 1032 9.65 5.50 -61.33
CA ALA A 1032 8.31 4.91 -61.25
C ALA A 1032 8.01 4.22 -59.90
N ASN A 1033 9.04 3.75 -59.18
CA ASN A 1033 8.89 3.04 -57.91
C ASN A 1033 9.06 3.94 -56.67
N LEU A 1034 9.51 5.17 -56.84
CA LEU A 1034 9.64 6.13 -55.74
C LEU A 1034 8.26 6.68 -55.32
N SER A 1035 8.09 6.88 -54.01
CA SER A 1035 6.89 7.47 -53.43
C SER A 1035 7.27 8.53 -52.40
N ALA A 1036 6.37 9.49 -52.14
CA ALA A 1036 6.63 10.58 -51.20
C ALA A 1036 7.00 10.13 -49.77
N ARG A 1037 6.63 8.91 -49.36
CA ARG A 1037 6.97 8.32 -48.05
C ARG A 1037 8.38 7.74 -47.95
N ASN A 1038 9.05 7.59 -49.10
CA ASN A 1038 10.29 6.84 -49.25
C ASN A 1038 11.48 7.72 -49.65
N ILE A 1039 11.27 9.04 -49.74
CA ILE A 1039 12.28 9.99 -50.20
C ILE A 1039 13.05 10.50 -48.99
N THR A 1040 14.38 10.41 -49.06
CA THR A 1040 15.32 10.95 -48.07
C THR A 1040 16.18 12.03 -48.71
N ALA A 1041 16.86 12.85 -47.89
CA ALA A 1041 17.73 13.92 -48.37
C ALA A 1041 18.83 13.38 -49.32
N GLU A 1042 19.38 12.20 -48.99
CA GLU A 1042 20.43 11.54 -49.77
C GLU A 1042 19.94 11.09 -51.17
N ILE A 1043 18.67 10.67 -51.27
CA ILE A 1043 18.07 10.29 -52.56
C ILE A 1043 17.83 11.54 -53.42
N VAL A 1044 17.39 12.64 -52.82
CA VAL A 1044 17.21 13.92 -53.54
C VAL A 1044 18.56 14.39 -54.08
N ASN A 1045 19.61 14.37 -53.25
CA ASN A 1045 20.97 14.74 -53.64
C ASN A 1045 21.52 13.84 -54.76
N LEU A 1046 21.23 12.54 -54.74
CA LEU A 1046 21.57 11.63 -55.85
C LEU A 1046 20.95 12.09 -57.18
N PHE A 1047 19.67 12.46 -57.19
CA PHE A 1047 19.02 12.95 -58.40
C PHE A 1047 19.50 14.34 -58.80
N SER A 1048 19.84 15.21 -57.85
CA SER A 1048 20.52 16.49 -58.15
C SER A 1048 21.83 16.23 -58.89
N GLU A 1049 22.66 15.31 -58.40
CA GLU A 1049 23.95 15.02 -59.03
C GLU A 1049 23.82 14.30 -60.38
N LEU A 1050 22.84 13.39 -60.54
CA LEU A 1050 22.51 12.80 -61.84
C LEU A 1050 21.99 13.85 -62.83
N MET A 1051 21.31 14.89 -62.33
CA MET A 1051 20.96 16.06 -63.13
C MET A 1051 22.26 16.77 -63.54
N ALA A 1052 23.09 17.19 -62.58
CA ALA A 1052 24.35 17.91 -62.79
C ALA A 1052 25.22 17.24 -63.89
N THR A 1053 25.35 15.91 -63.82
CA THR A 1053 26.15 15.08 -64.74
C THR A 1053 25.46 14.68 -66.05
N LYS A 1054 24.22 15.16 -66.29
CA LYS A 1054 23.42 14.99 -67.54
C LYS A 1054 22.92 13.56 -67.83
N TYR A 1055 22.65 12.75 -66.80
CA TYR A 1055 22.01 11.43 -66.96
C TYR A 1055 20.48 11.49 -67.00
N LEU A 1056 19.86 12.54 -66.44
CA LEU A 1056 18.40 12.68 -66.41
C LEU A 1056 17.84 13.29 -67.69
N THR A 1057 16.76 12.69 -68.21
CA THR A 1057 15.96 13.27 -69.31
C THR A 1057 14.96 14.30 -68.80
N GLN A 1058 14.41 15.12 -69.70
CA GLN A 1058 13.39 16.12 -69.35
C GLN A 1058 12.13 15.47 -68.72
N GLU A 1059 11.75 14.28 -69.17
CA GLU A 1059 10.62 13.52 -68.61
C GLU A 1059 10.88 13.09 -67.17
N HIS A 1060 12.11 12.64 -66.86
CA HIS A 1060 12.51 12.29 -65.49
C HIS A 1060 12.49 13.49 -64.55
N ILE A 1061 12.99 14.64 -65.01
CA ILE A 1061 13.04 15.88 -64.22
C ILE A 1061 11.62 16.31 -63.84
N VAL A 1062 10.67 16.28 -64.78
CA VAL A 1062 9.26 16.64 -64.51
C VAL A 1062 8.61 15.66 -63.53
N ALA A 1063 8.85 14.35 -63.69
CA ALA A 1063 8.31 13.32 -62.79
C ALA A 1063 8.84 13.48 -61.35
N LEU A 1064 10.14 13.71 -61.19
CA LEU A 1064 10.78 13.95 -59.89
C LEU A 1064 10.32 15.28 -59.26
N HIS A 1065 10.13 16.33 -60.07
CA HIS A 1065 9.63 17.61 -59.59
C HIS A 1065 8.24 17.47 -58.95
N ASN A 1066 7.32 16.77 -59.64
CA ASN A 1066 5.99 16.49 -59.10
C ASN A 1066 6.06 15.65 -57.81
N LEU A 1067 6.93 14.64 -57.78
CA LEU A 1067 7.11 13.76 -56.63
C LEU A 1067 7.66 14.50 -55.40
N PHE A 1068 8.71 15.31 -55.56
CA PHE A 1068 9.29 16.11 -54.47
C PHE A 1068 8.34 17.19 -53.97
N GLN A 1069 7.49 17.75 -54.83
CA GLN A 1069 6.43 18.67 -54.41
C GLN A 1069 5.37 17.98 -53.53
N VAL A 1070 5.01 16.74 -53.82
CA VAL A 1070 4.10 15.94 -52.97
C VAL A 1070 4.76 15.60 -51.63
N CYS A 1071 6.06 15.24 -51.64
CA CYS A 1071 6.83 14.99 -50.42
C CYS A 1071 6.90 16.21 -49.51
N ARG A 1072 7.21 17.39 -50.07
CA ARG A 1072 7.23 18.67 -49.36
C ARG A 1072 5.90 18.95 -48.65
N ARG A 1073 4.74 18.70 -49.29
CA ARG A 1073 3.42 18.89 -48.65
C ARG A 1073 3.20 17.95 -47.46
N GLN A 1074 3.60 16.68 -47.56
CA GLN A 1074 3.42 15.70 -46.48
C GLN A 1074 4.27 16.01 -45.24
N VAL A 1075 5.49 16.55 -45.42
CA VAL A 1075 6.36 16.94 -44.29
C VAL A 1075 5.77 18.13 -43.51
N TYR A 1076 5.18 19.11 -44.20
CA TYR A 1076 4.49 20.24 -43.54
C TYR A 1076 3.20 19.81 -42.81
N GLU A 1077 2.46 18.82 -43.30
CA GLU A 1077 1.26 18.31 -42.63
C GLU A 1077 1.56 17.41 -41.42
N GLY A 1078 2.69 16.69 -41.43
CA GLY A 1078 3.11 15.79 -40.35
C GLY A 1078 3.73 16.49 -39.13
N SER A 1079 4.43 17.61 -39.32
CA SER A 1079 5.08 18.37 -38.24
C SER A 1079 4.09 19.04 -37.28
N SER A 1080 2.85 19.29 -37.72
CA SER A 1080 1.75 19.80 -36.89
C SER A 1080 1.29 18.83 -35.78
N LYS A 1081 1.54 17.53 -35.90
CA LYS A 1081 1.09 16.51 -34.92
C LYS A 1081 2.18 16.01 -33.97
N ALA A 1082 3.46 16.26 -34.27
CA ALA A 1082 4.60 15.73 -33.49
C ALA A 1082 5.03 16.62 -32.31
N CYS A 1083 4.48 17.83 -32.18
CA CYS A 1083 4.87 18.80 -31.16
C CYS A 1083 4.39 18.47 -29.72
N LEU A 1084 3.69 17.35 -29.51
CA LEU A 1084 2.98 17.05 -28.25
C LEU A 1084 3.49 15.85 -27.45
N SER A 1085 4.63 15.25 -27.80
CA SER A 1085 5.25 14.24 -26.92
C SER A 1085 6.64 14.67 -26.44
N GLU A 1086 6.67 15.61 -25.49
CA GLU A 1086 7.79 15.71 -24.54
C GLU A 1086 7.78 14.44 -23.67
N LYS A 1087 8.41 13.38 -24.16
CA LYS A 1087 8.81 12.27 -23.29
C LYS A 1087 10.06 12.73 -22.55
N LYS A 1088 9.92 12.94 -21.24
CA LYS A 1088 11.01 12.94 -20.26
C LYS A 1088 11.96 11.81 -20.64
N ALA A 1089 13.12 12.13 -21.19
CA ALA A 1089 14.21 11.17 -21.25
C ALA A 1089 14.51 10.81 -19.80
N GLU A 1090 14.40 9.54 -19.43
CA GLU A 1090 14.88 9.07 -18.13
C GLU A 1090 16.35 9.47 -18.03
N GLU A 1091 16.67 10.44 -17.18
CA GLU A 1091 18.04 10.80 -16.84
C GLU A 1091 18.65 9.59 -16.13
N ARG A 1092 19.37 8.77 -16.91
CA ARG A 1092 20.06 7.57 -16.41
C ARG A 1092 21.30 8.01 -15.63
N VAL A 1093 21.47 7.45 -14.44
CA VAL A 1093 22.65 7.68 -13.57
C VAL A 1093 23.42 6.37 -13.42
N ALA A 1094 24.75 6.44 -13.33
CA ALA A 1094 25.57 5.25 -13.16
C ALA A 1094 25.60 4.77 -11.70
N ARG A 1095 25.22 3.52 -11.47
CA ARG A 1095 25.46 2.79 -10.20
C ARG A 1095 26.49 1.68 -10.35
N SER A 1096 26.83 1.33 -11.59
CA SER A 1096 27.76 0.27 -11.94
C SER A 1096 28.57 0.64 -13.17
N VAL A 1097 29.68 -0.05 -13.38
CA VAL A 1097 30.55 0.11 -14.56
C VAL A 1097 29.82 -0.23 -15.87
N ASP A 1098 28.78 -1.06 -15.81
CA ASP A 1098 27.96 -1.37 -16.99
C ASP A 1098 26.99 -0.22 -17.32
N ASP A 1099 26.47 0.48 -16.32
CA ASP A 1099 25.67 1.69 -16.50
C ASP A 1099 26.50 2.83 -17.08
N GLU A 1100 27.73 3.04 -16.59
CA GLU A 1100 28.68 4.02 -17.15
C GLU A 1100 28.96 3.73 -18.62
N ARG A 1101 29.20 2.45 -18.93
CA ARG A 1101 29.46 2.01 -20.30
C ARG A 1101 28.24 2.28 -21.18
N ALA A 1102 27.04 1.97 -20.70
CA ALA A 1102 25.79 2.22 -21.40
C ALA A 1102 25.57 3.72 -21.66
N LEU A 1103 25.83 4.58 -20.66
CA LEU A 1103 25.76 6.03 -20.80
C LEU A 1103 26.76 6.56 -21.83
N LEU A 1104 28.02 6.13 -21.76
CA LEU A 1104 29.03 6.52 -22.74
C LEU A 1104 28.69 5.98 -24.14
N PHE A 1105 28.18 4.76 -24.25
CA PHE A 1105 27.70 4.21 -25.53
C PHE A 1105 26.53 5.01 -26.09
N ASP A 1106 25.57 5.37 -25.24
CA ASP A 1106 24.46 6.23 -25.61
C ASP A 1106 25.00 7.58 -26.10
N MET A 1107 25.98 8.21 -25.44
CA MET A 1107 26.60 9.46 -25.90
C MET A 1107 27.37 9.34 -27.22
N VAL A 1108 28.00 8.19 -27.50
CA VAL A 1108 28.63 7.89 -28.80
C VAL A 1108 27.56 7.74 -29.89
N LEU A 1109 26.41 7.14 -29.58
CA LEU A 1109 25.31 6.84 -30.51
C LEU A 1109 24.34 8.02 -30.73
N ASN A 1110 24.13 8.84 -29.70
CA ASN A 1110 23.07 9.87 -29.60
C ASN A 1110 23.56 11.25 -30.01
N GLN A 1111 24.60 11.37 -30.83
CA GLN A 1111 25.06 12.68 -31.32
C GLN A 1111 24.09 13.39 -32.26
N HIS A 1112 22.89 12.85 -32.48
CA HIS A 1112 21.76 13.56 -33.09
C HIS A 1112 20.54 13.67 -32.16
N ALA A 1113 20.56 13.08 -30.96
CA ALA A 1113 19.43 12.99 -30.05
C ALA A 1113 19.50 14.02 -28.92
N ALA A 1114 19.35 15.29 -29.30
CA ALA A 1114 18.59 16.23 -28.47
C ALA A 1114 17.31 16.50 -29.27
N SER A 1115 16.23 15.75 -29.01
CA SER A 1115 14.84 15.94 -29.50
C SER A 1115 14.58 16.27 -30.99
N CYS A 1116 15.60 16.27 -31.85
CA CYS A 1116 15.59 17.00 -33.12
C CYS A 1116 15.99 16.12 -34.31
N THR A 1117 16.26 14.81 -34.17
CA THR A 1117 16.63 13.93 -35.29
C THR A 1117 15.61 13.94 -36.42
N VAL A 1118 14.33 13.74 -36.09
CA VAL A 1118 13.26 13.71 -37.10
C VAL A 1118 13.06 15.09 -37.72
N GLN A 1119 13.19 16.15 -36.93
CA GLN A 1119 13.01 17.53 -37.39
C GLN A 1119 14.19 18.02 -38.24
N MET A 1120 15.43 17.68 -37.89
CA MET A 1120 16.64 17.93 -38.67
C MET A 1120 16.65 17.11 -39.96
N GLU A 1121 16.30 15.82 -39.95
CA GLU A 1121 16.21 15.03 -41.18
C GLU A 1121 15.14 15.60 -42.14
N GLN A 1122 14.00 16.05 -41.59
CA GLN A 1122 12.96 16.72 -42.37
C GLN A 1122 13.43 18.09 -42.91
N GLN A 1123 14.15 18.88 -42.12
CA GLN A 1123 14.72 20.16 -42.56
C GLN A 1123 15.80 19.95 -43.64
N LYS A 1124 16.69 18.97 -43.46
CA LYS A 1124 17.72 18.60 -44.44
C LYS A 1124 17.09 18.13 -45.75
N LEU A 1125 16.04 17.32 -45.68
CA LEU A 1125 15.27 16.90 -46.86
C LEU A 1125 14.63 18.09 -47.58
N LEU A 1126 14.01 19.01 -46.86
CA LEU A 1126 13.43 20.22 -47.46
C LEU A 1126 14.48 21.08 -48.14
N HIS A 1127 15.65 21.24 -47.53
CA HIS A 1127 16.77 21.99 -48.10
C HIS A 1127 17.27 21.39 -49.42
N GLU A 1128 17.50 20.07 -49.46
CA GLU A 1128 17.92 19.38 -50.69
C GLU A 1128 16.87 19.46 -51.81
N ILE A 1129 15.58 19.40 -51.46
CA ILE A 1129 14.48 19.58 -52.42
C ILE A 1129 14.52 20.99 -53.03
N ASP A 1130 14.76 22.01 -52.21
CA ASP A 1130 14.86 23.39 -52.70
C ASP A 1130 16.09 23.58 -53.60
N LEU A 1131 17.24 22.97 -53.27
CA LEU A 1131 18.44 22.96 -54.13
C LEU A 1131 18.16 22.31 -55.49
N PHE A 1132 17.49 21.15 -55.50
CA PHE A 1132 17.09 20.47 -56.74
C PHE A 1132 16.19 21.37 -57.62
N PHE A 1133 15.23 22.09 -57.01
CA PHE A 1133 14.38 23.02 -57.76
C PHE A 1133 15.15 24.22 -58.32
N GLN A 1134 16.11 24.77 -57.56
CA GLN A 1134 16.98 25.85 -58.04
C GLN A 1134 17.82 25.40 -59.25
N GLU A 1135 18.44 24.24 -59.18
CA GLU A 1135 19.29 23.70 -60.26
C GLU A 1135 18.47 23.36 -61.51
N SER A 1136 17.27 22.79 -61.35
CA SER A 1136 16.35 22.53 -62.46
C SER A 1136 15.88 23.80 -63.16
N SER A 1137 15.68 24.90 -62.41
CA SER A 1137 15.23 26.19 -62.94
C SER A 1137 16.32 26.91 -63.72
N GLN A 1138 17.58 26.84 -63.26
CA GLN A 1138 18.73 27.40 -63.97
C GLN A 1138 18.94 26.74 -65.34
N ARG A 1139 18.62 25.45 -65.47
CA ARG A 1139 18.67 24.72 -66.75
C ARG A 1139 17.51 24.96 -67.70
N GLN A 1140 16.35 25.39 -67.22
CA GLN A 1140 15.26 25.82 -68.11
C GLN A 1140 15.53 27.20 -68.73
N GLN A 1141 16.50 27.95 -68.18
CA GLN A 1141 16.91 29.28 -68.66
C GLN A 1141 18.17 29.26 -69.54
N GLN A 1142 18.89 28.13 -69.60
CA GLN A 1142 20.01 27.86 -70.53
C GLN A 1142 19.56 26.96 -71.66
#